data_AF-X6DZD3-F1
#
_entry.id   AF-X6DZD3-F1
#
_cell.length_a   1.000
_cell.length_b   1.000
_cell.length_c   1.000
_cell.angle_alpha   90.00
_cell.angle_beta   90.00
_cell.angle_gamma   90.00
#
_symmetry.space_group_name_H-M   'P 1'
#
loop_
_entity.id
_entity.type
_entity.pdbx_description
1 polymer ?
#
loop_
_entity_poly.entity_id
_entity_poly.type
_entity_poly.pdbx_seq_one_letter_code
_entity_poly.pdbx_strand_id
1 'polypeptide(L)'
;MTSTVDPISLPQRTASNDTEIDREALARLLIEIARNVDPDYRARLGGVPTADPRMETLRQLLVSREISELSRVTHLLDEPEQLAAAVGDVLPNAAARAPHAQLGEALAPAVERAVQRSIQKSPRTLTDILYPVFLPAIRKSIGEKIDQTFQSLNETLRHIFTWHGLKWRLESWRTGASFSEVVLKHSLLYRVEHVFLINRTSGLLIAHVAADNATSEDPQLISSMLSAIQDFVKDSFNEKEQSGLDTIRFGDLRLWSEVGPFATLVSVIRGNPPEGLHDIVRDVLLRVHEEYSQALMEFDGDGSQLAGIEAQLQACVELKQEESNQGFPWLVVGLGLLLLVLAGGWFFLSWQSGQRWQAYVSRLESQPGIIVAEQNIRDGQFYIAGLRDPLAADPQALLSGTQVDPGRVHSQWQFYQSLEPEFVLKRLTASLAPPESVRLAIVDGRIVAEGEAPDTWIDRARAAARQLSVGGPEFDISKVRDVSPEAREAEHWQYYVSRLEAQSGIIVAQQTVRGGQFYISGLRDPLAADPQALLSGTQIDPARVHSQWQFFQSLDPKFVVKRLTASLSPPKSVQLSIIQGRILVVGEAPVAWINRAQAAAEQLSADGVVLDVSQLRELNLEELNYLREAIQTTDIFFSSGKVVPGPEQLPVLDRLADQIKEFAQNARKSGVAARFMLTGHSDATGRETANASISAARAETVRALLNKRGVAPELLLVRGAGTFEPLVPENSQAGSSTNRRVSITVNLD
;
A
#
# COMPACT_ATOMS: atom_id res chain seq x y z
N MET A 1 26.49 26.23 -47.19
CA MET A 1 26.42 27.00 -45.92
C MET A 1 27.40 26.36 -44.95
N THR A 2 28.27 27.18 -44.37
CA THR A 2 29.46 26.88 -43.53
C THR A 2 30.52 25.96 -44.18
N SER A 3 31.51 26.65 -44.76
CA SER A 3 32.70 26.19 -45.50
C SER A 3 33.91 26.10 -44.56
N THR A 4 34.77 25.08 -44.73
CA THR A 4 36.22 25.17 -45.04
C THR A 4 36.81 23.74 -45.01
N VAL A 5 37.05 23.11 -46.17
CA VAL A 5 38.22 23.20 -47.08
C VAL A 5 39.34 22.25 -46.65
N ASP A 6 39.51 21.19 -47.44
CA ASP A 6 40.65 20.26 -47.45
C ASP A 6 41.97 20.99 -47.76
N PRO A 7 43.11 20.54 -47.20
CA PRO A 7 44.40 21.17 -47.46
C PRO A 7 44.93 20.84 -48.86
N ILE A 8 45.14 21.89 -49.66
CA ILE A 8 45.80 21.87 -50.95
C ILE A 8 47.31 21.71 -50.74
N SER A 9 47.87 20.62 -51.21
CA SER A 9 49.31 20.44 -51.41
C SER A 9 49.76 21.04 -52.74
N LEU A 10 50.71 21.98 -52.74
CA LEU A 10 51.43 22.43 -53.94
C LEU A 10 52.95 22.43 -53.72
N PRO A 11 53.75 21.99 -54.71
CA PRO A 11 55.16 21.69 -54.57
C PRO A 11 56.08 22.91 -54.78
N GLN A 12 57.29 22.80 -54.22
CA GLN A 12 58.43 23.70 -54.40
C GLN A 12 58.72 24.01 -55.88
N ARG A 13 58.96 25.29 -56.19
CA ARG A 13 59.69 25.69 -57.41
C ARG A 13 60.75 26.74 -57.09
N THR A 14 61.96 26.38 -57.46
CA THR A 14 63.23 27.11 -57.39
C THR A 14 63.25 28.37 -58.26
N ALA A 15 63.88 29.42 -57.74
CA ALA A 15 64.22 30.66 -58.44
C ALA A 15 65.17 30.40 -59.63
N SER A 16 64.90 31.04 -60.77
CA SER A 16 65.85 31.19 -61.88
C SER A 16 66.33 32.64 -61.93
N ASN A 17 67.66 32.79 -61.95
CA ASN A 17 68.38 34.04 -62.13
C ASN A 17 68.11 34.65 -63.52
N ASP A 18 67.85 35.96 -63.58
CA ASP A 18 68.24 36.78 -64.71
C ASP A 18 68.65 38.17 -64.20
N THR A 19 69.95 38.45 -64.32
CA THR A 19 70.60 39.71 -63.96
C THR A 19 71.46 40.11 -65.14
N GLU A 20 71.18 41.24 -65.78
CA GLU A 20 72.25 41.95 -66.50
C GLU A 20 71.94 43.45 -66.59
N ILE A 21 72.86 44.26 -66.05
CA ILE A 21 72.85 45.72 -66.20
C ILE A 21 73.11 46.01 -67.68
N ASP A 22 72.25 46.81 -68.32
CA ASP A 22 72.43 47.19 -69.73
C ASP A 22 73.64 48.11 -69.90
N ARG A 23 74.78 47.49 -70.18
CA ARG A 23 76.09 48.16 -70.30
C ARG A 23 76.14 49.10 -71.49
N GLU A 24 75.31 48.89 -72.50
CA GLU A 24 75.30 49.71 -73.71
C GLU A 24 74.67 51.08 -73.45
N ALA A 25 73.57 51.11 -72.68
CA ALA A 25 72.95 52.34 -72.22
C ALA A 25 73.88 53.17 -71.32
N LEU A 26 74.60 52.50 -70.39
CA LEU A 26 75.55 53.14 -69.49
C LEU A 26 76.72 53.79 -70.25
N ALA A 27 77.28 53.09 -71.25
CA ALA A 27 78.41 53.58 -72.03
C ALA A 27 78.06 54.83 -72.86
N ARG A 28 76.87 54.87 -73.47
CA ARG A 28 76.41 56.04 -74.24
C ARG A 28 76.26 57.28 -73.36
N LEU A 29 75.67 57.12 -72.17
CA LEU A 29 75.46 58.22 -71.24
C LEU A 29 76.79 58.82 -70.74
N LEU A 30 77.79 57.97 -70.46
CA LEU A 30 79.12 58.41 -70.03
C LEU A 30 79.87 59.16 -71.14
N ILE A 31 79.76 58.72 -72.40
CA ILE A 31 80.38 59.40 -73.56
C ILE A 31 79.75 60.77 -73.80
N GLU A 32 78.44 60.92 -73.59
CA GLU A 32 77.72 62.17 -73.81
C GLU A 32 77.97 63.21 -72.71
N ILE A 33 78.24 62.75 -71.48
CA ILE A 33 78.73 63.61 -70.39
C ILE A 33 80.15 64.09 -70.69
N ALA A 34 81.03 63.21 -71.17
CA ALA A 34 82.41 63.58 -71.54
C ALA A 34 82.50 64.62 -72.68
N ARG A 35 81.52 64.66 -73.61
CA ARG A 35 81.50 65.62 -74.72
C ARG A 35 81.12 67.06 -74.33
N ASN A 36 80.48 67.27 -73.20
CA ASN A 36 79.91 68.58 -72.81
C ASN A 36 80.66 69.25 -71.67
N VAL A 37 81.90 68.84 -71.39
CA VAL A 37 82.72 69.39 -70.32
C VAL A 37 83.99 69.99 -70.92
N ASP A 38 83.94 71.27 -71.28
CA ASP A 38 85.12 72.13 -71.47
C ASP A 38 84.72 73.63 -71.39
N PRO A 39 85.64 74.57 -71.11
CA PRO A 39 86.47 74.72 -69.92
C PRO A 39 86.16 75.98 -69.09
N ASP A 40 85.33 76.90 -69.59
CA ASP A 40 85.17 78.25 -69.00
C ASP A 40 84.14 78.32 -67.85
N TYR A 41 83.65 77.18 -67.40
CA TYR A 41 82.64 77.06 -66.33
C TYR A 41 83.21 77.23 -64.91
N ARG A 42 84.25 78.05 -64.73
CA ARG A 42 85.00 78.14 -63.46
C ARG A 42 84.96 79.46 -62.72
N ALA A 43 84.13 80.41 -63.09
CA ALA A 43 84.03 81.65 -62.32
C ALA A 43 82.59 82.15 -62.23
N ARG A 44 81.81 81.58 -61.28
CA ARG A 44 80.83 82.25 -60.39
C ARG A 44 79.73 81.26 -59.97
N LEU A 45 79.30 81.38 -58.71
CA LEU A 45 78.16 80.72 -58.03
C LEU A 45 78.53 79.35 -57.39
N GLY A 46 78.30 79.06 -56.11
CA GLY A 46 77.47 79.74 -55.11
C GLY A 46 76.01 79.27 -55.20
N GLY A 47 75.66 78.21 -54.47
CA GLY A 47 74.31 77.65 -54.39
C GLY A 47 74.18 76.32 -55.11
N VAL A 48 73.56 75.34 -54.45
CA VAL A 48 73.23 74.01 -55.00
C VAL A 48 71.94 74.16 -55.81
N PRO A 49 71.94 73.82 -57.11
CA PRO A 49 70.74 73.22 -57.63
C PRO A 49 71.01 71.79 -58.06
N THR A 50 70.25 70.92 -57.40
CA THR A 50 69.35 69.97 -58.05
C THR A 50 69.97 69.17 -59.18
N ALA A 51 70.30 67.94 -58.80
CA ALA A 51 70.71 66.82 -59.64
C ALA A 51 70.15 66.96 -61.06
N ASP A 52 71.10 67.12 -61.99
CA ASP A 52 70.87 66.84 -63.39
C ASP A 52 70.07 65.52 -63.48
N PRO A 53 68.90 65.49 -64.14
CA PRO A 53 68.11 64.26 -64.29
C PRO A 53 68.95 63.10 -64.86
N ARG A 54 70.06 63.39 -65.54
CA ARG A 54 71.03 62.41 -66.03
C ARG A 54 71.79 61.71 -64.89
N MET A 55 72.19 62.46 -63.85
CA MET A 55 72.85 61.90 -62.66
C MET A 55 71.89 61.05 -61.82
N GLU A 56 70.61 61.42 -61.77
CA GLU A 56 69.58 60.62 -61.10
C GLU A 56 69.29 59.31 -61.86
N THR A 57 69.29 59.36 -63.20
CA THR A 57 69.19 58.16 -64.05
C THR A 57 70.40 57.24 -63.85
N LEU A 58 71.62 57.80 -63.72
CA LEU A 58 72.83 57.04 -63.41
C LEU A 58 72.76 56.41 -62.01
N ARG A 59 72.23 57.13 -61.01
CA ARG A 59 72.04 56.63 -59.64
C ARG A 59 71.05 55.46 -59.59
N GLN A 60 69.94 55.55 -60.33
CA GLN A 60 68.99 54.44 -60.44
C GLN A 60 69.59 53.21 -61.12
N LEU A 61 70.41 53.39 -62.16
CA LEU A 61 71.08 52.28 -62.84
C LEU A 61 72.18 51.62 -61.99
N LEU A 62 72.88 52.39 -61.16
CA LEU A 62 74.01 51.88 -60.37
C LEU A 62 73.62 51.26 -59.02
N VAL A 63 72.55 51.72 -58.37
CA VAL A 63 72.27 51.38 -56.95
C VAL A 63 70.84 50.83 -56.71
N SER A 64 70.07 50.58 -57.77
CA SER A 64 68.68 50.06 -57.63
C SER A 64 68.61 48.68 -56.97
N ARG A 65 69.62 47.83 -57.19
CA ARG A 65 69.67 46.49 -56.62
C ARG A 65 69.81 46.52 -55.10
N GLU A 66 70.75 47.32 -54.60
CA GLU A 66 71.02 47.44 -53.17
C GLU A 66 69.82 48.04 -52.42
N ILE A 67 69.13 49.01 -53.03
CA ILE A 67 67.92 49.60 -52.47
C ILE A 67 66.78 48.57 -52.37
N SER A 68 66.62 47.70 -53.38
CA SER A 68 65.59 46.66 -53.39
C SER A 68 65.85 45.58 -52.33
N GLU A 69 67.10 45.09 -52.20
CA GLU A 69 67.45 44.09 -51.19
C GLU A 69 67.30 44.64 -49.76
N LEU A 70 67.72 45.88 -49.51
CA LEU A 70 67.53 46.52 -48.22
C LEU A 70 66.06 46.66 -47.87
N SER A 71 65.22 47.07 -48.83
CA SER A 71 63.77 47.21 -48.63
C SER A 71 63.09 45.88 -48.33
N ARG A 72 63.57 44.77 -48.92
CA ARG A 72 63.07 43.42 -48.65
C ARG A 72 63.42 42.95 -47.24
N VAL A 73 64.63 43.24 -46.77
CA VAL A 73 65.07 42.88 -45.41
C VAL A 73 64.33 43.69 -44.36
N THR A 74 64.12 44.99 -44.56
CA THR A 74 63.31 45.79 -43.63
C THR A 74 61.87 45.30 -43.55
N HIS A 75 61.25 44.95 -44.68
CA HIS A 75 59.88 44.44 -44.67
C HIS A 75 59.72 43.10 -43.94
N LEU A 76 60.74 42.22 -43.97
CA LEU A 76 60.76 40.97 -43.19
C LEU A 76 60.92 41.19 -41.69
N LEU A 77 61.53 42.31 -41.27
CA LEU A 77 61.73 42.66 -39.86
C LEU A 77 60.54 43.40 -39.27
N ASP A 78 59.81 44.17 -40.08
CA ASP A 78 58.64 44.95 -39.64
C ASP A 78 57.36 44.10 -39.48
N GLU A 79 57.28 42.91 -40.10
CA GLU A 79 56.14 41.99 -39.96
C GLU A 79 56.42 40.82 -38.99
N PRO A 80 55.89 40.85 -37.75
CA PRO A 80 56.26 39.89 -36.70
C PRO A 80 55.83 38.45 -36.99
N GLU A 81 54.75 38.23 -37.75
CA GLU A 81 54.29 36.88 -38.10
C GLU A 81 55.22 36.20 -39.13
N GLN A 82 55.71 36.95 -40.12
CA GLN A 82 56.65 36.43 -41.10
C GLN A 82 58.02 36.16 -40.46
N LEU A 83 58.46 37.04 -39.56
CA LEU A 83 59.66 36.82 -38.76
C LEU A 83 59.51 35.57 -37.88
N ALA A 84 58.36 35.37 -37.23
CA ALA A 84 58.11 34.20 -36.40
C ALA A 84 58.13 32.90 -37.21
N ALA A 85 57.59 32.88 -38.43
CA ALA A 85 57.66 31.73 -39.32
C ALA A 85 59.11 31.42 -39.75
N ALA A 86 59.87 32.44 -40.15
CA ALA A 86 61.26 32.27 -40.55
C ALA A 86 62.15 31.80 -39.38
N VAL A 87 61.92 32.31 -38.17
CA VAL A 87 62.63 31.88 -36.95
C VAL A 87 62.18 30.46 -36.55
N GLY A 88 60.91 30.12 -36.73
CA GLY A 88 60.32 28.81 -36.46
C GLY A 88 60.95 27.67 -37.27
N ASP A 89 61.36 27.94 -38.51
CA ASP A 89 62.05 26.94 -39.35
C ASP A 89 63.53 26.73 -38.94
N VAL A 90 64.16 27.76 -38.35
CA VAL A 90 65.58 27.71 -37.96
C VAL A 90 65.76 27.17 -36.53
N LEU A 91 64.79 27.42 -35.64
CA LEU A 91 64.81 27.04 -34.22
C LEU A 91 65.08 25.54 -33.96
N PRO A 92 64.42 24.59 -34.64
CA PRO A 92 64.65 23.16 -34.43
C PRO A 92 66.08 22.74 -34.75
N ASN A 93 66.65 23.28 -35.83
CA ASN A 93 68.02 23.00 -36.23
C ASN A 93 69.06 23.67 -35.31
N ALA A 94 68.73 24.85 -34.75
CA ALA A 94 69.55 25.51 -33.75
C ALA A 94 69.53 24.77 -32.40
N ALA A 95 68.35 24.30 -31.97
CA ALA A 95 68.17 23.53 -30.74
C ALA A 95 68.89 22.18 -30.77
N ALA A 96 68.93 21.51 -31.93
CA ALA A 96 69.67 20.26 -32.11
C ALA A 96 71.21 20.43 -32.02
N ARG A 97 71.73 21.65 -32.21
CA ARG A 97 73.17 21.95 -32.17
C ARG A 97 73.65 22.62 -30.87
N ALA A 98 72.74 23.01 -29.98
CA ALA A 98 73.06 23.68 -28.73
C ALA A 98 73.30 22.67 -27.58
N PRO A 99 74.19 22.97 -26.61
CA PRO A 99 74.42 22.11 -25.44
C PRO A 99 73.15 22.02 -24.57
N HIS A 100 72.73 20.79 -24.23
CA HIS A 100 71.42 20.46 -23.67
C HIS A 100 71.04 21.17 -22.36
N ALA A 101 72.01 21.65 -21.57
CA ALA A 101 71.76 22.23 -20.25
C ALA A 101 71.05 23.60 -20.32
N GLN A 102 71.51 24.52 -21.18
CA GLN A 102 70.91 25.87 -21.29
C GLN A 102 69.56 25.86 -22.03
N LEU A 103 69.39 24.94 -22.99
CA LEU A 103 68.12 24.75 -23.68
C LEU A 103 67.05 24.16 -22.73
N GLY A 104 67.47 23.25 -21.84
CA GLY A 104 66.63 22.69 -20.78
C GLY A 104 66.12 23.75 -19.82
N GLU A 105 66.97 24.67 -19.36
CA GLU A 105 66.56 25.77 -18.46
C GLU A 105 65.60 26.77 -19.13
N ALA A 106 65.82 27.10 -20.41
CA ALA A 106 64.94 28.02 -21.14
C ALA A 106 63.57 27.42 -21.47
N LEU A 107 63.50 26.10 -21.73
CA LEU A 107 62.26 25.39 -22.07
C LEU A 107 61.50 24.84 -20.86
N ALA A 108 62.18 24.61 -19.73
CA ALA A 108 61.59 24.01 -18.52
C ALA A 108 60.28 24.68 -18.08
N PRO A 109 60.15 26.02 -17.98
CA PRO A 109 58.90 26.65 -17.54
C PRO A 109 57.74 26.45 -18.52
N ALA A 110 58.02 26.31 -19.81
CA ALA A 110 57.01 26.07 -20.83
C ALA A 110 56.55 24.61 -20.84
N VAL A 111 57.48 23.67 -20.72
CA VAL A 111 57.20 22.24 -20.62
C VAL A 111 56.49 21.92 -19.30
N GLU A 112 56.92 22.51 -18.19
CA GLU A 112 56.29 22.34 -16.88
C GLU A 112 54.83 22.81 -16.91
N ARG A 113 54.55 24.00 -17.46
CA ARG A 113 53.16 24.47 -17.65
C ARG A 113 52.35 23.56 -18.57
N ALA A 114 52.97 22.99 -19.61
CA ALA A 114 52.30 22.05 -20.51
C ALA A 114 51.96 20.71 -19.81
N VAL A 115 52.89 20.18 -19.01
CA VAL A 115 52.71 18.97 -18.20
C VAL A 115 51.65 19.20 -17.11
N GLN A 116 51.71 20.34 -16.41
CA GLN A 116 50.75 20.68 -15.36
C GLN A 116 49.32 20.84 -15.92
N ARG A 117 49.18 21.46 -17.11
CA ARG A 117 47.91 21.48 -17.85
C ARG A 117 47.47 20.10 -18.30
N SER A 118 48.38 19.23 -18.75
CA SER A 118 48.06 17.86 -19.16
C SER A 118 47.57 17.00 -18.00
N ILE A 119 48.22 17.09 -16.83
CA ILE A 119 47.83 16.40 -15.59
C ILE A 119 46.45 16.90 -15.10
N GLN A 120 46.18 18.20 -15.15
CA GLN A 120 44.85 18.74 -14.83
C GLN A 120 43.76 18.27 -15.79
N LYS A 121 44.09 18.08 -17.07
CA LYS A 121 43.12 17.67 -18.10
C LYS A 121 42.83 16.17 -18.08
N SER A 122 43.78 15.34 -17.64
CA SER A 122 43.68 13.87 -17.66
C SER A 122 44.28 13.22 -16.40
N PRO A 123 43.52 13.06 -15.29
CA PRO A 123 44.00 12.45 -14.05
C PRO A 123 44.43 10.97 -14.16
N ARG A 124 44.03 10.29 -15.24
CA ARG A 124 44.33 8.86 -15.49
C ARG A 124 45.83 8.59 -15.73
N THR A 125 46.54 9.52 -16.36
CA THR A 125 47.98 9.35 -16.64
C THR A 125 48.81 9.31 -15.35
N LEU A 126 48.41 10.06 -14.32
CA LEU A 126 49.07 10.05 -13.02
C LEU A 126 48.82 8.73 -12.27
N THR A 127 47.63 8.16 -12.44
CA THR A 127 47.28 6.87 -11.83
C THR A 127 48.08 5.74 -12.47
N ASP A 128 48.21 5.70 -13.80
CA ASP A 128 48.98 4.66 -14.51
C ASP A 128 50.49 4.69 -14.17
N ILE A 129 51.05 5.87 -13.91
CA ILE A 129 52.46 6.02 -13.50
C ILE A 129 52.68 5.55 -12.06
N LEU A 130 51.74 5.84 -11.16
CA LEU A 130 51.90 5.57 -9.73
C LEU A 130 51.38 4.19 -9.30
N TYR A 131 50.50 3.56 -10.11
CA TYR A 131 49.92 2.23 -9.82
C TYR A 131 50.96 1.13 -9.56
N PRO A 132 52.06 1.02 -10.34
CA PRO A 132 53.07 -0.04 -10.14
C PRO A 132 53.82 0.09 -8.81
N VAL A 133 53.85 1.28 -8.21
CA VAL A 133 54.53 1.55 -6.93
C VAL A 133 53.57 1.40 -5.76
N PHE A 134 52.33 1.90 -5.90
CA PHE A 134 51.34 1.79 -4.83
C PHE A 134 50.80 0.37 -4.66
N LEU A 135 50.60 -0.39 -5.74
CA LEU A 135 49.93 -1.69 -5.64
C LEU A 135 50.74 -2.72 -4.84
N PRO A 136 52.08 -2.84 -4.97
CA PRO A 136 52.89 -3.69 -4.10
C PRO A 136 52.91 -3.19 -2.65
N ALA A 137 53.05 -1.88 -2.43
CA ALA A 137 53.08 -1.28 -1.08
C ALA A 137 51.77 -1.47 -0.32
N ILE A 138 50.64 -1.31 -1.01
CA ILE A 138 49.28 -1.55 -0.47
C ILE A 138 49.07 -3.04 -0.21
N ARG A 139 49.49 -3.92 -1.13
CA ARG A 139 49.34 -5.38 -0.96
C ARG A 139 50.14 -5.90 0.24
N LYS A 140 51.35 -5.37 0.49
CA LYS A 140 52.19 -5.73 1.64
C LYS A 140 51.55 -5.27 2.96
N SER A 141 51.18 -3.99 3.05
CA SER A 141 50.58 -3.37 4.25
C SER A 141 49.22 -4.00 4.63
N ILE A 142 48.39 -4.32 3.64
CA ILE A 142 47.07 -4.93 3.88
C ILE A 142 47.21 -6.43 4.18
N GLY A 143 48.10 -7.16 3.49
CA GLY A 143 48.31 -8.59 3.72
C GLY A 143 48.80 -8.90 5.13
N GLU A 144 49.84 -8.20 5.60
CA GLU A 144 50.41 -8.42 6.94
C GLU A 144 49.42 -8.10 8.07
N LYS A 145 48.59 -7.05 7.91
CA LYS A 145 47.57 -6.69 8.92
C LYS A 145 46.36 -7.61 8.90
N ILE A 146 45.93 -8.09 7.73
CA ILE A 146 44.81 -9.03 7.63
C ILE A 146 45.18 -10.39 8.24
N ASP A 147 46.37 -10.91 7.97
CA ASP A 147 46.78 -12.20 8.53
C ASP A 147 46.96 -12.14 10.06
N GLN A 148 47.49 -11.03 10.59
CA GLN A 148 47.59 -10.80 12.04
C GLN A 148 46.22 -10.65 12.72
N THR A 149 45.28 -9.93 12.09
CA THR A 149 43.92 -9.78 12.64
C THR A 149 43.11 -11.07 12.54
N PHE A 150 43.34 -11.89 11.51
CA PHE A 150 42.67 -13.17 11.37
C PHE A 150 43.13 -14.18 12.43
N GLN A 151 44.43 -14.19 12.74
CA GLN A 151 44.98 -15.05 13.80
C GLN A 151 44.48 -14.65 15.20
N SER A 152 44.42 -13.35 15.53
CA SER A 152 43.92 -12.90 16.83
C SER A 152 42.41 -13.12 17.02
N LEU A 153 41.61 -13.01 15.94
CA LEU A 153 40.19 -13.36 15.96
C LEU A 153 39.97 -14.86 16.17
N ASN A 154 40.76 -15.71 15.51
CA ASN A 154 40.61 -17.16 15.61
C ASN A 154 40.92 -17.69 17.02
N GLU A 155 41.86 -17.06 17.72
CA GLU A 155 42.21 -17.41 19.10
C GLU A 155 41.16 -16.89 20.10
N THR A 156 40.62 -15.70 19.87
CA THR A 156 39.52 -15.13 20.67
C THR A 156 38.22 -15.93 20.53
N LEU A 157 37.92 -16.44 19.32
CA LEU A 157 36.73 -17.25 19.03
C LEU A 157 36.66 -18.53 19.88
N ARG A 158 37.82 -19.14 20.21
CA ARG A 158 37.87 -20.37 21.03
C ARG A 158 37.36 -20.16 22.46
N HIS A 159 37.40 -18.92 22.98
CA HIS A 159 37.01 -18.63 24.37
C HIS A 159 35.55 -18.16 24.53
N ILE A 160 34.85 -17.84 23.44
CA ILE A 160 33.48 -17.27 23.48
C ILE A 160 32.46 -18.21 24.16
N PHE A 161 32.67 -19.53 24.08
CA PHE A 161 31.80 -20.54 24.69
C PHE A 161 32.40 -21.27 25.90
N THR A 162 33.54 -20.79 26.42
CA THR A 162 34.10 -21.32 27.67
C THR A 162 33.55 -20.56 28.87
N TRP A 163 33.43 -21.20 30.04
CA TRP A 163 32.92 -20.58 31.28
C TRP A 163 33.64 -19.27 31.66
N HIS A 164 34.90 -19.11 31.25
CA HIS A 164 35.68 -17.88 31.41
C HIS A 164 35.16 -16.70 30.57
N GLY A 165 34.65 -16.94 29.35
CA GLY A 165 34.10 -15.90 28.47
C GLY A 165 32.82 -15.25 29.01
N LEU A 166 31.97 -16.02 29.72
CA LEU A 166 30.80 -15.45 30.40
C LEU A 166 31.20 -14.59 31.61
N LYS A 167 32.23 -15.00 32.37
CA LYS A 167 32.79 -14.23 33.49
C LYS A 167 33.29 -12.86 33.02
N TRP A 168 34.06 -12.83 31.94
CA TRP A 168 34.59 -11.59 31.35
C TRP A 168 33.51 -10.66 30.79
N ARG A 169 32.40 -11.20 30.26
CA ARG A 169 31.24 -10.39 29.83
C ARG A 169 30.50 -9.74 31.00
N LEU A 170 30.39 -10.46 32.11
CA LEU A 170 29.81 -9.91 33.33
C LEU A 170 30.73 -8.84 33.93
N GLU A 171 32.03 -9.07 33.90
CA GLU A 171 33.04 -8.11 34.32
C GLU A 171 33.02 -6.85 33.45
N SER A 172 33.00 -6.98 32.11
CA SER A 172 32.88 -5.84 31.19
C SER A 172 31.62 -5.02 31.42
N TRP A 173 30.50 -5.69 31.73
CA TRP A 173 29.26 -4.99 32.07
C TRP A 173 29.33 -4.26 33.43
N ARG A 174 30.05 -4.81 34.42
CA ARG A 174 30.21 -4.20 35.74
C ARG A 174 31.22 -3.06 35.76
N THR A 175 32.31 -3.20 35.02
CA THR A 175 33.41 -2.21 34.97
C THR A 175 33.19 -1.13 33.93
N GLY A 176 32.26 -1.33 32.98
CA GLY A 176 32.02 -0.41 31.87
C GLY A 176 33.10 -0.44 30.79
N ALA A 177 34.10 -1.32 30.93
CA ALA A 177 35.14 -1.56 29.92
C ALA A 177 34.57 -2.36 28.75
N SER A 178 35.12 -2.19 27.55
CA SER A 178 34.68 -2.97 26.39
C SER A 178 35.01 -4.46 26.57
N PHE A 179 34.19 -5.37 26.03
CA PHE A 179 34.48 -6.81 26.12
C PHE A 179 35.87 -7.13 25.55
N SER A 180 36.27 -6.45 24.48
CA SER A 180 37.60 -6.55 23.89
C SER A 180 38.70 -6.13 24.86
N GLU A 181 38.51 -5.07 25.65
CA GLU A 181 39.48 -4.66 26.70
C GLU A 181 39.59 -5.69 27.82
N VAL A 182 38.47 -6.23 28.30
CA VAL A 182 38.49 -7.25 29.37
C VAL A 182 39.12 -8.54 28.89
N VAL A 183 38.87 -8.95 27.65
CA VAL A 183 39.50 -10.11 27.04
C VAL A 183 40.99 -9.86 26.80
N LEU A 184 41.38 -8.72 26.22
CA LEU A 184 42.78 -8.37 25.93
C LEU A 184 43.63 -8.32 27.21
N LYS A 185 43.06 -7.78 28.31
CA LYS A 185 43.71 -7.74 29.62
C LYS A 185 44.04 -9.13 30.18
N HIS A 186 43.24 -10.14 29.82
CA HIS A 186 43.38 -11.51 30.33
C HIS A 186 43.98 -12.49 29.30
N SER A 187 44.14 -12.09 28.03
CA SER A 187 44.65 -12.96 26.95
C SER A 187 46.13 -12.75 26.61
N LEU A 188 46.75 -11.67 27.08
CA LEU A 188 48.16 -11.37 26.80
C LEU A 188 49.07 -11.94 27.89
N LEU A 189 49.35 -13.23 27.82
CA LEU A 189 50.47 -13.82 28.55
C LEU A 189 51.71 -13.71 27.64
N TYR A 190 52.53 -12.68 27.87
CA TYR A 190 53.87 -12.60 27.27
C TYR A 190 54.92 -12.66 28.36
N ARG A 191 56.11 -13.17 28.02
CA ARG A 191 57.26 -13.24 28.92
C ARG A 191 58.54 -13.00 28.13
N VAL A 192 59.37 -12.07 28.59
CA VAL A 192 60.73 -11.88 28.07
C VAL A 192 61.62 -12.94 28.71
N GLU A 193 62.22 -13.81 27.91
CA GLU A 193 63.05 -14.94 28.40
C GLU A 193 64.54 -14.61 28.43
N HIS A 194 65.03 -13.90 27.41
CA HIS A 194 66.44 -13.49 27.32
C HIS A 194 66.57 -12.09 26.73
N VAL A 195 67.58 -11.34 27.20
CA VAL A 195 67.96 -10.04 26.64
C VAL A 195 69.47 -10.05 26.43
N PHE A 196 69.91 -9.77 25.20
CA PHE A 196 71.31 -9.74 24.77
C PHE A 196 71.68 -8.34 24.33
N LEU A 197 72.79 -7.81 24.84
CA LEU A 197 73.40 -6.60 24.33
C LEU A 197 74.64 -6.99 23.52
N ILE A 198 74.67 -6.62 22.25
CA ILE A 198 75.70 -7.05 21.28
C ILE A 198 76.39 -5.80 20.73
N ASN A 199 77.71 -5.82 20.61
CA ASN A 199 78.45 -4.72 20.00
C ASN A 199 78.15 -4.63 18.51
N ARG A 200 77.86 -3.42 18.02
CA ARG A 200 77.44 -3.20 16.63
C ARG A 200 78.57 -3.45 15.61
N THR A 201 79.81 -3.15 15.97
CA THR A 201 80.96 -3.20 15.05
C THR A 201 81.61 -4.57 15.05
N SER A 202 81.74 -5.21 16.21
CA SER A 202 82.41 -6.51 16.36
C SER A 202 81.46 -7.71 16.41
N GLY A 203 80.16 -7.50 16.64
CA GLY A 203 79.19 -8.59 16.84
C GLY A 203 79.40 -9.39 18.13
N LEU A 204 80.32 -8.95 19.00
CA LEU A 204 80.61 -9.62 20.26
C LEU A 204 79.51 -9.36 21.30
N LEU A 205 79.18 -10.38 22.09
CA LEU A 205 78.27 -10.26 23.22
C LEU A 205 78.89 -9.36 24.29
N ILE A 206 78.17 -8.30 24.67
CA ILE A 206 78.56 -7.37 25.74
C ILE A 206 77.97 -7.83 27.08
N ALA A 207 76.66 -8.12 27.11
CA ALA A 207 75.95 -8.55 28.31
C ALA A 207 74.74 -9.42 27.96
N HIS A 208 74.35 -10.30 28.88
CA HIS A 208 73.18 -11.17 28.75
C HIS A 208 72.44 -11.29 30.07
N VAL A 209 71.12 -11.26 29.99
CA VAL A 209 70.23 -11.50 31.13
C VAL A 209 69.13 -12.49 30.74
N ALA A 210 68.84 -13.45 31.63
CA ALA A 210 67.80 -14.45 31.43
C ALA A 210 66.78 -14.45 32.58
N ALA A 211 65.53 -14.82 32.28
CA ALA A 211 64.49 -15.00 33.30
C ALA A 211 64.73 -16.28 34.11
N ASP A 212 64.29 -16.29 35.38
CA ASP A 212 64.50 -17.40 36.34
C ASP A 212 64.02 -18.78 35.86
N ASN A 213 63.08 -18.82 34.90
CA ASN A 213 62.50 -20.04 34.31
C ASN A 213 62.74 -20.16 32.80
N ALA A 214 63.74 -19.47 32.25
CA ALA A 214 64.12 -19.62 30.84
C ALA A 214 64.95 -20.89 30.62
N THR A 215 64.75 -21.58 29.50
CA THR A 215 65.58 -22.71 29.09
C THR A 215 67.02 -22.24 28.89
N SER A 216 67.96 -22.72 29.72
CA SER A 216 69.37 -22.36 29.62
C SER A 216 70.01 -22.95 28.37
N GLU A 217 70.25 -22.12 27.36
CA GLU A 217 71.21 -22.37 26.28
C GLU A 217 72.39 -21.40 26.40
N ASP A 218 73.56 -21.76 25.85
CA ASP A 218 74.80 -20.97 25.96
C ASP A 218 74.64 -19.58 25.27
N PRO A 219 74.73 -18.46 26.02
CA PRO A 219 74.54 -17.11 25.49
C PRO A 219 75.47 -16.76 24.34
N GLN A 220 76.69 -17.31 24.35
CA GLN A 220 77.69 -17.02 23.32
C GLN A 220 77.32 -17.66 21.97
N LEU A 221 76.69 -18.84 22.00
CA LEU A 221 76.22 -19.53 20.79
C LEU A 221 75.08 -18.75 20.12
N ILE A 222 74.13 -18.24 20.90
CA ILE A 222 73.00 -17.46 20.38
C ILE A 222 73.51 -16.13 19.79
N SER A 223 74.42 -15.43 20.47
CA SER A 223 75.04 -14.22 19.93
C SER A 223 75.77 -14.50 18.62
N SER A 224 76.55 -15.58 18.54
CA SER A 224 77.27 -15.95 17.32
C SER A 224 76.34 -16.29 16.15
N MET A 225 75.23 -16.98 16.42
CA MET A 225 74.21 -17.29 15.43
C MET A 225 73.51 -16.01 14.94
N LEU A 226 73.16 -15.10 15.85
CA LEU A 226 72.50 -13.85 15.49
C LEU A 226 73.38 -12.93 14.65
N SER A 227 74.66 -12.80 15.00
CA SER A 227 75.63 -12.07 14.20
C SER A 227 75.82 -12.72 12.82
N ALA A 228 75.92 -14.06 12.74
CA ALA A 228 76.01 -14.76 11.47
C ALA A 228 74.76 -14.60 10.59
N ILE A 229 73.56 -14.58 11.18
CA ILE A 229 72.31 -14.30 10.46
C ILE A 229 72.29 -12.86 9.95
N GLN A 230 72.74 -11.90 10.76
CA GLN A 230 72.84 -10.49 10.36
C GLN A 230 73.83 -10.29 9.21
N ASP A 231 75.02 -10.90 9.28
CA ASP A 231 76.02 -10.86 8.21
C ASP A 231 75.48 -11.49 6.92
N PHE A 232 74.84 -12.66 7.02
CA PHE A 232 74.21 -13.32 5.87
C PHE A 232 73.14 -12.46 5.20
N VAL A 233 72.28 -11.79 5.98
CA VAL A 233 71.23 -10.91 5.46
C VAL A 233 71.86 -9.68 4.80
N LYS A 234 72.87 -9.07 5.42
CA LYS A 234 73.58 -7.91 4.87
C LYS A 234 74.26 -8.25 3.53
N ASP A 235 74.91 -9.41 3.43
CA ASP A 235 75.57 -9.89 2.21
C ASP A 235 74.59 -10.29 1.11
N SER A 236 73.44 -10.88 1.47
CA SER A 236 72.48 -11.38 0.49
C SER A 236 71.62 -10.29 -0.15
N PHE A 237 71.34 -9.19 0.57
CA PHE A 237 70.38 -8.17 0.14
C PHE A 237 71.01 -6.84 -0.31
N ASN A 238 72.33 -6.71 -0.28
CA ASN A 238 73.09 -5.57 -0.85
C ASN A 238 72.58 -4.20 -0.33
N GLU A 239 72.17 -4.13 0.93
CA GLU A 239 71.58 -2.93 1.52
C GLU A 239 72.65 -1.97 2.06
N LYS A 240 72.45 -0.67 1.77
CA LYS A 240 73.25 0.42 2.32
C LYS A 240 72.87 0.64 3.80
N GLU A 241 73.60 -0.04 4.69
CA GLU A 241 73.94 0.29 6.08
C GLU A 241 72.88 0.75 7.12
N GLN A 242 71.57 0.76 6.85
CA GLN A 242 70.59 1.29 7.82
C GLN A 242 69.29 0.51 8.04
N SER A 243 69.16 -0.75 7.61
CA SER A 243 68.02 -1.60 8.01
C SER A 243 68.50 -2.78 8.84
N GLY A 244 68.21 -2.76 10.14
CA GLY A 244 68.39 -3.91 11.03
C GLY A 244 67.22 -4.90 10.88
N LEU A 245 67.40 -6.14 11.36
CA LEU A 245 66.32 -7.11 11.44
C LEU A 245 65.38 -6.76 12.60
N ASP A 246 64.31 -6.01 12.36
CA ASP A 246 63.42 -5.52 13.44
C ASP A 246 62.73 -6.64 14.24
N THR A 247 62.33 -7.74 13.59
CA THR A 247 61.68 -8.88 14.26
C THR A 247 61.90 -10.19 13.53
N ILE A 248 62.33 -11.22 14.26
CA ILE A 248 62.44 -12.60 13.77
C ILE A 248 61.48 -13.48 14.57
N ARG A 249 60.69 -14.30 13.89
CA ARG A 249 59.77 -15.26 14.53
C ARG A 249 60.31 -16.68 14.40
N PHE A 250 60.44 -17.38 15.52
CA PHE A 250 60.89 -18.77 15.58
C PHE A 250 59.96 -19.58 16.49
N GLY A 251 58.96 -20.23 15.91
CA GLY A 251 57.92 -20.95 16.66
C GLY A 251 57.14 -20.01 17.59
N ASP A 252 57.11 -20.33 18.89
CA ASP A 252 56.46 -19.51 19.93
C ASP A 252 57.37 -18.38 20.48
N LEU A 253 58.63 -18.33 20.01
CA LEU A 253 59.60 -17.31 20.37
C LEU A 253 59.66 -16.21 19.30
N ARG A 254 59.78 -14.97 19.77
CA ARG A 254 59.98 -13.79 18.94
C ARG A 254 61.26 -13.12 19.39
N LEU A 255 62.14 -12.86 18.44
CA LEU A 255 63.33 -12.06 18.66
C LEU A 255 63.06 -10.65 18.15
N TRP A 256 63.20 -9.68 19.03
CA TRP A 256 63.13 -8.26 18.71
C TRP A 256 64.52 -7.67 18.82
N SER A 257 64.94 -6.89 17.83
CA SER A 257 66.27 -6.28 17.80
C SER A 257 66.13 -4.77 17.63
N GLU A 258 66.57 -4.02 18.63
CA GLU A 258 66.64 -2.56 18.61
C GLU A 258 68.10 -2.12 18.40
N VAL A 259 68.34 -1.28 17.40
CA VAL A 259 69.69 -0.88 16.98
C VAL A 259 70.04 0.48 17.57
N GLY A 260 71.11 0.53 18.37
CA GLY A 260 71.70 1.76 18.87
C GLY A 260 72.97 2.17 18.09
N PRO A 261 73.54 3.35 18.39
CA PRO A 261 74.78 3.82 17.74
C PRO A 261 75.96 2.85 17.86
N PHE A 262 76.18 2.26 19.03
CA PHE A 262 77.36 1.42 19.35
C PHE A 262 77.01 -0.02 19.72
N ALA A 263 75.78 -0.29 20.17
CA ALA A 263 75.31 -1.62 20.53
C ALA A 263 73.87 -1.87 20.06
N THR A 264 73.57 -3.15 19.84
CA THR A 264 72.25 -3.66 19.47
C THR A 264 71.68 -4.48 20.62
N LEU A 265 70.42 -4.21 20.98
CA LEU A 265 69.71 -4.92 22.04
C LEU A 265 68.73 -5.92 21.44
N VAL A 266 68.91 -7.20 21.76
CA VAL A 266 68.08 -8.30 21.26
C VAL A 266 67.29 -8.92 22.40
N SER A 267 65.96 -8.86 22.33
CA SER A 267 65.04 -9.44 23.31
C SER A 267 64.36 -10.68 22.74
N VAL A 268 64.49 -11.82 23.42
CA VAL A 268 63.78 -13.07 23.13
C VAL A 268 62.53 -13.14 23.98
N ILE A 269 61.37 -13.18 23.33
CA ILE A 269 60.05 -13.07 23.96
C ILE A 269 59.22 -14.29 23.60
N ARG A 270 58.63 -14.94 24.60
CA ARG A 270 57.62 -15.99 24.41
C ARG A 270 56.22 -15.39 24.45
N GLY A 271 55.40 -15.71 23.45
CA GLY A 271 54.02 -15.24 23.35
C GLY A 271 53.85 -13.99 22.47
N ASN A 272 52.76 -13.24 22.70
CA ASN A 272 52.40 -12.07 21.91
C ASN A 272 52.59 -10.78 22.73
N PRO A 273 53.78 -10.15 22.69
CA PRO A 273 54.01 -8.90 23.42
C PRO A 273 53.18 -7.72 22.87
N PRO A 274 52.77 -6.77 23.72
CA PRO A 274 52.10 -5.54 23.29
C PRO A 274 53.08 -4.58 22.61
N GLU A 275 52.59 -3.70 21.71
CA GLU A 275 53.42 -2.72 21.00
C GLU A 275 54.22 -1.80 21.94
N GLY A 276 53.67 -1.44 23.10
CA GLY A 276 54.36 -0.59 24.08
C GLY A 276 55.61 -1.20 24.72
N LEU A 277 55.87 -2.50 24.54
CA LEU A 277 57.12 -3.12 25.00
C LEU A 277 58.33 -2.66 24.18
N HIS A 278 58.17 -2.32 22.90
CA HIS A 278 59.26 -1.75 22.09
C HIS A 278 59.77 -0.44 22.68
N ASP A 279 58.86 0.42 23.16
CA ASP A 279 59.23 1.70 23.78
C ASP A 279 60.08 1.48 25.04
N ILE A 280 59.73 0.47 25.85
CA ILE A 280 60.49 0.13 27.06
C ILE A 280 61.90 -0.37 26.72
N VAL A 281 62.01 -1.28 25.74
CA VAL A 281 63.30 -1.84 25.30
C VAL A 281 64.19 -0.75 24.71
N ARG A 282 63.62 0.14 23.90
CA ARG A 282 64.32 1.30 23.33
C ARG A 282 64.78 2.27 24.42
N ASP A 283 63.94 2.57 25.41
CA ASP A 283 64.29 3.45 26.52
C ASP A 283 65.44 2.87 27.37
N VAL A 284 65.47 1.55 27.58
CA VAL A 284 66.60 0.87 28.24
C VAL A 284 67.87 1.01 27.40
N LEU A 285 67.80 0.77 26.09
CA LEU A 285 68.95 0.90 25.20
C LEU A 285 69.51 2.32 25.16
N LEU A 286 68.63 3.33 25.16
CA LEU A 286 69.01 4.74 25.23
C LEU A 286 69.74 5.07 26.55
N ARG A 287 69.23 4.60 27.69
CA ARG A 287 69.90 4.77 29.00
C ARG A 287 71.28 4.12 29.03
N VAL A 288 71.40 2.90 28.50
CA VAL A 288 72.69 2.21 28.40
C VAL A 288 73.70 2.99 27.55
N HIS A 289 73.26 3.57 26.43
CA HIS A 289 74.13 4.40 25.59
C HIS A 289 74.49 5.75 26.24
N GLU A 290 73.58 6.36 26.99
CA GLU A 290 73.84 7.61 27.70
C GLU A 290 74.90 7.43 28.79
N GLU A 291 74.82 6.35 29.56
CA GLU A 291 75.70 6.10 30.70
C GLU A 291 77.04 5.44 30.33
N TYR A 292 77.05 4.56 29.32
CA TYR A 292 78.22 3.74 28.96
C TYR A 292 78.79 4.01 27.55
N SER A 293 78.46 5.14 26.91
CA SER A 293 78.87 5.47 25.52
C SER A 293 80.35 5.24 25.20
N GLN A 294 81.26 5.72 26.06
CA GLN A 294 82.70 5.61 25.82
C GLN A 294 83.21 4.16 25.93
N ALA A 295 82.71 3.42 26.92
CA ALA A 295 83.06 2.01 27.12
C ALA A 295 82.48 1.09 26.03
N LEU A 296 81.32 1.42 25.46
CA LEU A 296 80.73 0.69 24.33
C LEU A 296 81.48 0.93 23.01
N MET A 297 82.07 2.12 22.84
CA MET A 297 82.82 2.49 21.64
C MET A 297 84.20 1.80 21.57
N GLU A 298 84.90 1.68 22.69
CA GLU A 298 86.24 1.08 22.80
C GLU A 298 86.21 -0.41 23.19
N PHE A 299 85.05 -1.07 23.11
CA PHE A 299 84.90 -2.46 23.53
C PHE A 299 85.75 -3.43 22.70
N ASP A 300 86.72 -4.06 23.34
CA ASP A 300 87.67 -5.02 22.76
C ASP A 300 87.43 -6.48 23.21
N GLY A 301 86.36 -6.71 23.99
CA GLY A 301 86.02 -7.99 24.58
C GLY A 301 86.22 -8.09 26.10
N ASP A 302 86.79 -7.06 26.74
CA ASP A 302 86.86 -6.97 28.21
C ASP A 302 85.65 -6.21 28.79
N GLY A 303 84.78 -6.95 29.50
CA GLY A 303 83.56 -6.42 30.13
C GLY A 303 83.77 -5.74 31.48
N SER A 304 84.99 -5.63 31.99
CA SER A 304 85.26 -5.12 33.35
C SER A 304 84.81 -3.66 33.58
N GLN A 305 84.79 -2.83 32.54
CA GLN A 305 84.33 -1.43 32.61
C GLN A 305 82.80 -1.26 32.47
N LEU A 306 82.08 -2.36 32.20
CA LEU A 306 80.64 -2.40 31.92
C LEU A 306 79.85 -3.06 33.07
N ALA A 307 80.46 -3.13 34.26
CA ALA A 307 79.85 -3.69 35.46
C ALA A 307 78.60 -2.90 35.86
N GLY A 308 77.44 -3.57 35.87
CA GLY A 308 76.14 -2.98 36.23
C GLY A 308 75.12 -2.90 35.11
N ILE A 309 75.52 -3.10 33.84
CA ILE A 309 74.59 -3.12 32.69
C ILE A 309 73.53 -4.20 32.84
N GLU A 310 73.89 -5.37 33.37
CA GLU A 310 72.96 -6.48 33.62
C GLU A 310 71.77 -6.06 34.50
N ALA A 311 71.96 -5.18 35.48
CA ALA A 311 70.86 -4.69 36.32
C ALA A 311 69.87 -3.80 35.54
N GLN A 312 70.35 -3.04 34.55
CA GLN A 312 69.48 -2.25 33.67
C GLN A 312 68.72 -3.15 32.68
N LEU A 313 69.37 -4.23 32.21
CA LEU A 313 68.77 -5.22 31.33
C LEU A 313 67.76 -6.12 32.06
N GLN A 314 67.94 -6.38 33.36
CA GLN A 314 67.00 -7.14 34.20
C GLN A 314 65.59 -6.52 34.22
N ALA A 315 65.47 -5.20 34.15
CA ALA A 315 64.19 -4.51 34.09
C ALA A 315 63.34 -4.89 32.87
N CYS A 316 63.98 -5.29 31.75
CA CYS A 316 63.29 -5.82 30.58
C CYS A 316 62.75 -7.24 30.81
N VAL A 317 63.42 -8.02 31.67
CA VAL A 317 63.11 -9.44 31.93
C VAL A 317 62.05 -9.61 33.02
N GLU A 318 61.98 -8.71 34.00
CA GLU A 318 60.99 -8.74 35.10
C GLU A 318 59.55 -8.35 34.68
N LEU A 319 59.33 -7.93 33.43
CA LEU A 319 58.01 -7.65 32.88
C LEU A 319 57.21 -8.95 32.68
N LYS A 320 56.55 -9.42 33.75
CA LYS A 320 55.68 -10.60 33.76
C LYS A 320 54.22 -10.20 34.03
N GLN A 321 53.30 -10.63 33.17
CA GLN A 321 51.86 -10.55 33.43
C GLN A 321 51.39 -11.91 33.99
N GLU A 322 51.14 -12.00 35.30
CA GLU A 322 50.63 -13.21 35.95
C GLU A 322 49.09 -13.26 35.99
N GLU A 323 48.54 -14.47 35.95
CA GLU A 323 47.11 -14.73 36.09
C GLU A 323 46.56 -14.22 37.44
N SER A 324 45.59 -13.30 37.38
CA SER A 324 44.80 -12.88 38.54
C SER A 324 43.83 -13.99 38.95
N ASN A 325 44.18 -14.72 40.01
CA ASN A 325 43.32 -15.77 40.56
C ASN A 325 42.31 -15.16 41.56
N GLN A 326 41.11 -14.79 41.10
CA GLN A 326 39.99 -14.37 41.97
C GLN A 326 38.72 -15.21 41.75
N GLY A 327 38.10 -15.57 42.88
CA GLY A 327 37.13 -16.65 43.09
C GLY A 327 35.83 -16.65 42.27
N PHE A 328 35.18 -17.81 42.29
CA PHE A 328 34.02 -18.20 41.49
C PHE A 328 32.72 -17.48 41.91
N PRO A 329 31.99 -16.79 41.00
CA PRO A 329 30.79 -16.02 41.35
C PRO A 329 29.53 -16.90 41.31
N TRP A 330 29.02 -17.28 42.49
CA TRP A 330 27.80 -18.08 42.69
C TRP A 330 26.52 -17.50 42.05
N LEU A 331 26.48 -16.21 41.74
CA LEU A 331 25.35 -15.56 41.05
C LEU A 331 25.08 -16.14 39.64
N VAL A 332 26.12 -16.59 38.92
CA VAL A 332 25.97 -17.18 37.58
C VAL A 332 25.31 -18.56 37.67
N VAL A 333 25.60 -19.31 38.73
CA VAL A 333 24.95 -20.61 39.01
C VAL A 333 23.48 -20.40 39.35
N GLY A 334 23.16 -19.37 40.14
CA GLY A 334 21.77 -19.00 40.44
C GLY A 334 20.95 -18.65 39.20
N LEU A 335 21.53 -17.88 38.27
CA LEU A 335 20.88 -17.53 37.00
C LEU A 335 20.70 -18.76 36.10
N GLY A 336 21.70 -19.65 36.05
CA GLY A 336 21.62 -20.91 35.31
C GLY A 336 20.53 -21.86 35.83
N LEU A 337 20.39 -21.97 37.15
CA LEU A 337 19.32 -22.74 37.80
C LEU A 337 17.93 -22.16 37.51
N LEU A 338 17.79 -20.83 37.53
CA LEU A 338 16.53 -20.17 37.19
C LEU A 338 16.13 -20.38 35.73
N LEU A 339 17.09 -20.31 34.80
CA LEU A 339 16.85 -20.63 33.40
C LEU A 339 16.48 -22.11 33.19
N LEU A 340 17.09 -23.03 33.93
CA LEU A 340 16.71 -24.45 33.91
C LEU A 340 15.30 -24.69 34.44
N VAL A 341 14.88 -23.99 35.49
CA VAL A 341 13.51 -24.08 36.02
C VAL A 341 12.50 -23.50 35.02
N LEU A 342 12.81 -22.38 34.37
CA LEU A 342 11.97 -21.80 33.32
C LEU A 342 11.88 -22.71 32.10
N ALA A 343 13.00 -23.31 31.68
CA ALA A 343 13.03 -24.27 30.58
C ALA A 343 12.26 -25.56 30.92
N GLY A 344 12.40 -26.06 32.16
CA GLY A 344 11.66 -27.20 32.66
C GLY A 344 10.16 -26.93 32.75
N GLY A 345 9.77 -25.73 33.21
CA GLY A 345 8.38 -25.29 33.23
C GLY A 345 7.80 -25.15 31.82
N TRP A 346 8.56 -24.58 30.88
CA TRP A 346 8.15 -24.49 29.48
C TRP A 346 8.01 -25.87 28.83
N PHE A 347 8.95 -26.78 29.09
CA PHE A 347 8.87 -28.17 28.64
C PHE A 347 7.65 -28.91 29.21
N PHE A 348 7.38 -28.75 30.51
CA PHE A 348 6.22 -29.35 31.17
C PHE A 348 4.90 -28.82 30.60
N LEU A 349 4.78 -27.49 30.41
CA LEU A 349 3.60 -26.88 29.80
C LEU A 349 3.41 -27.32 28.35
N SER A 350 4.50 -27.43 27.57
CA SER A 350 4.48 -27.94 26.20
C SER A 350 4.03 -29.41 26.14
N TRP A 351 4.57 -30.25 27.04
CA TRP A 351 4.19 -31.65 27.19
C TRP A 351 2.70 -31.80 27.54
N GLN A 352 2.22 -31.03 28.52
CA GLN A 352 0.82 -31.04 28.94
C GLN A 352 -0.12 -30.60 27.80
N SER A 353 0.28 -29.60 27.03
CA SER A 353 -0.45 -29.14 25.85
C SER A 353 -0.56 -30.25 24.79
N GLY A 354 0.53 -30.98 24.53
CA GLY A 354 0.55 -32.12 23.64
C GLY A 354 -0.40 -33.25 24.06
N GLN A 355 -0.47 -33.57 25.36
CA GLN A 355 -1.41 -34.59 25.85
C GLN A 355 -2.88 -34.17 25.70
N ARG A 356 -3.21 -32.91 25.98
CA ARG A 356 -4.58 -32.39 25.79
C ARG A 356 -4.99 -32.43 24.32
N TRP A 357 -4.06 -32.10 23.42
CA TRP A 357 -4.28 -32.20 21.98
C TRP A 357 -4.55 -33.65 21.55
N GLN A 358 -3.72 -34.60 22.00
CA GLN A 358 -3.94 -36.03 21.71
C GLN A 358 -5.29 -36.53 22.21
N ALA A 359 -5.73 -36.12 23.40
CA ALA A 359 -7.05 -36.47 23.93
C ALA A 359 -8.21 -35.94 23.06
N TYR A 360 -8.06 -34.74 22.48
CA TYR A 360 -9.03 -34.19 21.53
C TYR A 360 -9.02 -34.97 20.20
N VAL A 361 -7.85 -35.26 19.64
CA VAL A 361 -7.74 -36.06 18.40
C VAL A 361 -8.35 -37.45 18.58
N SER A 362 -8.03 -38.13 19.70
CA SER A 362 -8.63 -39.44 20.02
C SER A 362 -10.16 -39.36 20.15
N ARG A 363 -10.69 -38.26 20.71
CA ARG A 363 -12.14 -38.05 20.78
C ARG A 363 -12.75 -37.88 19.39
N LEU A 364 -12.10 -37.14 18.48
CA LEU A 364 -12.56 -37.00 17.10
C LEU A 364 -12.56 -38.32 16.35
N GLU A 365 -11.48 -39.10 16.45
CA GLU A 365 -11.36 -40.42 15.81
C GLU A 365 -12.38 -41.44 16.36
N SER A 366 -12.81 -41.27 17.62
CA SER A 366 -13.87 -42.10 18.20
C SER A 366 -15.28 -41.76 17.75
N GLN A 367 -15.48 -40.58 17.13
CA GLN A 367 -16.79 -40.21 16.63
C GLN A 367 -17.06 -40.87 15.27
N PRO A 368 -18.21 -41.53 15.10
CA PRO A 368 -18.56 -42.09 13.81
C PRO A 368 -18.71 -40.98 12.76
N GLY A 369 -18.34 -41.29 11.52
CA GLY A 369 -18.39 -40.34 10.41
C GLY A 369 -17.28 -39.28 10.38
N ILE A 370 -16.29 -39.30 11.29
CA ILE A 370 -15.11 -38.42 11.25
C ILE A 370 -13.84 -39.26 11.07
N ILE A 371 -13.05 -38.93 10.05
CA ILE A 371 -11.76 -39.57 9.76
C ILE A 371 -10.70 -38.49 9.80
N VAL A 372 -9.78 -38.56 10.76
CA VAL A 372 -8.62 -37.67 10.81
C VAL A 372 -7.56 -38.20 9.84
N ALA A 373 -7.16 -37.37 8.86
CA ALA A 373 -6.17 -37.73 7.86
C ALA A 373 -4.78 -37.17 8.20
N GLU A 374 -4.72 -35.95 8.72
CA GLU A 374 -3.47 -35.28 9.09
C GLU A 374 -3.64 -34.49 10.39
N GLN A 375 -2.61 -34.52 11.23
CA GLN A 375 -2.46 -33.65 12.39
C GLN A 375 -1.07 -33.03 12.41
N ASN A 376 -0.97 -31.73 12.68
CA ASN A 376 0.29 -31.00 12.74
C ASN A 376 0.27 -29.91 13.81
N ILE A 377 1.42 -29.62 14.42
CA ILE A 377 1.59 -28.58 15.44
C ILE A 377 2.65 -27.61 14.93
N ARG A 378 2.29 -26.35 14.69
CA ARG A 378 3.21 -25.30 14.21
C ARG A 378 3.03 -24.03 15.04
N ASP A 379 4.12 -23.45 15.53
CA ASP A 379 4.13 -22.17 16.27
C ASP A 379 3.14 -22.10 17.45
N GLY A 380 2.87 -23.23 18.12
CA GLY A 380 1.91 -23.33 19.22
C GLY A 380 0.44 -23.37 18.78
N GLN A 381 0.18 -23.44 17.47
CA GLN A 381 -1.12 -23.64 16.84
C GLN A 381 -1.29 -25.11 16.43
N PHE A 382 -2.52 -25.62 16.52
CA PHE A 382 -2.87 -27.00 16.18
C PHE A 382 -3.63 -27.04 14.86
N TYR A 383 -3.13 -27.81 13.90
CA TYR A 383 -3.75 -28.01 12.60
C TYR A 383 -4.25 -29.44 12.49
N ILE A 384 -5.50 -29.59 12.06
CA ILE A 384 -6.10 -30.90 11.82
C ILE A 384 -6.87 -30.90 10.51
N ALA A 385 -6.68 -31.96 9.73
CA ALA A 385 -7.38 -32.14 8.46
C ALA A 385 -7.93 -33.56 8.34
N GLY A 386 -9.06 -33.71 7.66
CA GLY A 386 -9.70 -35.01 7.54
C GLY A 386 -10.97 -35.02 6.70
N LEU A 387 -11.61 -36.18 6.69
CA LEU A 387 -12.90 -36.41 6.05
C LEU A 387 -14.00 -36.42 7.11
N ARG A 388 -15.14 -35.81 6.82
CA ARG A 388 -16.30 -35.76 7.73
C ARG A 388 -17.61 -36.00 6.99
N ASP A 389 -18.53 -36.77 7.56
CA ASP A 389 -19.92 -36.79 7.08
C ASP A 389 -20.65 -35.50 7.49
N PRO A 390 -21.39 -34.81 6.60
CA PRO A 390 -22.13 -33.60 6.95
C PRO A 390 -23.09 -33.76 8.14
N LEU A 391 -23.58 -34.98 8.40
CA LEU A 391 -24.48 -35.30 9.51
C LEU A 391 -23.74 -35.75 10.79
N ALA A 392 -22.41 -35.83 10.76
CA ALA A 392 -21.58 -36.15 11.92
C ALA A 392 -21.46 -34.96 12.88
N ALA A 393 -21.08 -35.26 14.13
CA ALA A 393 -20.85 -34.26 15.17
C ALA A 393 -19.88 -33.17 14.72
N ASP A 394 -20.10 -31.95 15.19
CA ASP A 394 -19.23 -30.83 14.83
C ASP A 394 -17.89 -30.89 15.59
N PRO A 395 -16.74 -30.94 14.90
CA PRO A 395 -15.43 -30.98 15.54
C PRO A 395 -15.20 -29.83 16.52
N GLN A 396 -15.71 -28.64 16.20
CA GLN A 396 -15.56 -27.48 17.08
C GLN A 396 -16.41 -27.60 18.36
N ALA A 397 -17.60 -28.22 18.29
CA ALA A 397 -18.39 -28.53 19.47
C ALA A 397 -17.69 -29.57 20.37
N LEU A 398 -16.94 -30.51 19.79
CA LEU A 398 -16.21 -31.56 20.51
C LEU A 398 -14.97 -31.05 21.26
N LEU A 399 -14.53 -29.82 20.98
CA LEU A 399 -13.51 -29.12 21.77
C LEU A 399 -14.01 -28.80 23.17
N SER A 400 -15.32 -28.60 23.36
CA SER A 400 -15.90 -28.30 24.66
C SER A 400 -15.66 -29.46 25.64
N GLY A 401 -15.03 -29.16 26.77
CA GLY A 401 -14.62 -30.16 27.77
C GLY A 401 -13.26 -30.81 27.53
N THR A 402 -12.59 -30.54 26.40
CA THR A 402 -11.14 -30.74 26.30
C THR A 402 -10.46 -29.42 26.70
N GLN A 403 -9.46 -29.44 27.58
CA GLN A 403 -8.78 -28.22 28.06
C GLN A 403 -7.88 -27.57 26.98
N VAL A 404 -8.25 -27.70 25.70
CA VAL A 404 -7.58 -27.13 24.54
C VAL A 404 -8.25 -25.80 24.20
N ASP A 405 -7.46 -24.75 24.02
CA ASP A 405 -7.94 -23.42 23.64
C ASP A 405 -8.52 -23.45 22.20
N PRO A 406 -9.82 -23.18 21.98
CA PRO A 406 -10.42 -23.20 20.65
C PRO A 406 -9.78 -22.22 19.68
N GLY A 407 -9.24 -21.09 20.16
CA GLY A 407 -8.60 -20.09 19.33
C GLY A 407 -7.28 -20.56 18.71
N ARG A 408 -6.74 -21.68 19.19
CA ARG A 408 -5.48 -22.26 18.70
C ARG A 408 -5.66 -23.42 17.73
N VAL A 409 -6.90 -23.81 17.42
CA VAL A 409 -7.21 -24.99 16.62
C VAL A 409 -7.73 -24.57 15.25
N HIS A 410 -6.97 -24.91 14.22
CA HIS A 410 -7.35 -24.74 12.82
C HIS A 410 -7.73 -26.09 12.24
N SER A 411 -8.98 -26.20 11.77
CA SER A 411 -9.49 -27.46 11.22
C SER A 411 -9.95 -27.32 9.77
N GLN A 412 -9.63 -28.31 8.93
CA GLN A 412 -10.02 -28.37 7.53
C GLN A 412 -10.69 -29.73 7.24
N TRP A 413 -11.98 -29.72 6.93
CA TRP A 413 -12.76 -30.93 6.73
C TRP A 413 -13.30 -31.02 5.31
N GLN A 414 -13.03 -32.13 4.63
CA GLN A 414 -13.67 -32.47 3.35
C GLN A 414 -14.86 -33.38 3.61
N PHE A 415 -15.99 -33.10 2.95
CA PHE A 415 -17.20 -33.88 3.14
C PHE A 415 -17.18 -35.18 2.34
N TYR A 416 -17.49 -36.29 3.01
CA TYR A 416 -17.76 -37.58 2.38
C TYR A 416 -19.08 -38.14 2.90
N GLN A 417 -19.61 -39.19 2.27
CA GLN A 417 -20.80 -39.86 2.75
C GLN A 417 -20.40 -41.16 3.46
N SER A 418 -20.57 -41.21 4.78
CA SER A 418 -20.35 -42.45 5.55
C SER A 418 -21.43 -43.47 5.23
N LEU A 419 -21.04 -44.72 5.00
CA LEU A 419 -21.95 -45.85 4.78
C LEU A 419 -22.34 -46.55 6.09
N GLU A 420 -21.99 -45.98 7.24
CA GLU A 420 -22.43 -46.52 8.53
C GLU A 420 -23.96 -46.41 8.67
N PRO A 421 -24.63 -47.42 9.26
CA PRO A 421 -26.09 -47.48 9.33
C PRO A 421 -26.76 -46.24 9.93
N GLU A 422 -26.12 -45.57 10.89
CA GLU A 422 -26.67 -44.37 11.54
C GLU A 422 -26.78 -43.15 10.62
N PHE A 423 -25.78 -42.92 9.75
CA PHE A 423 -25.82 -41.81 8.80
C PHE A 423 -26.74 -42.11 7.63
N VAL A 424 -26.76 -43.36 7.17
CA VAL A 424 -27.70 -43.82 6.16
C VAL A 424 -29.13 -43.70 6.67
N LEU A 425 -29.42 -44.09 7.92
CA LEU A 425 -30.73 -43.91 8.54
C LEU A 425 -31.15 -42.43 8.58
N LYS A 426 -30.28 -41.53 9.05
CA LYS A 426 -30.58 -40.09 9.10
C LYS A 426 -30.87 -39.52 7.71
N ARG A 427 -30.08 -39.89 6.69
CA ARG A 427 -30.31 -39.48 5.29
C ARG A 427 -31.61 -40.06 4.72
N LEU A 428 -31.88 -41.34 4.93
CA LEU A 428 -33.11 -41.99 4.49
C LEU A 428 -34.33 -41.32 5.13
N THR A 429 -34.26 -41.01 6.42
CA THR A 429 -35.34 -40.31 7.13
C THR A 429 -35.62 -38.94 6.51
N ALA A 430 -34.56 -38.15 6.24
CA ALA A 430 -34.71 -36.83 5.62
C ALA A 430 -35.18 -36.90 4.15
N SER A 431 -34.70 -37.88 3.38
CA SER A 431 -35.01 -38.02 1.94
C SER A 431 -36.38 -38.63 1.68
N LEU A 432 -36.73 -39.70 2.40
CA LEU A 432 -38.01 -40.38 2.22
C LEU A 432 -39.14 -39.66 2.93
N ALA A 433 -38.85 -38.91 4.00
CA ALA A 433 -39.82 -38.24 4.86
C ALA A 433 -40.95 -39.22 5.27
N PRO A 434 -40.64 -40.24 6.11
CA PRO A 434 -41.61 -41.25 6.50
C PRO A 434 -42.84 -40.60 7.15
N PRO A 435 -44.07 -41.08 6.85
CA PRO A 435 -45.26 -40.70 7.60
C PRO A 435 -45.11 -41.05 9.09
N GLU A 436 -45.87 -40.41 9.97
CA GLU A 436 -45.81 -40.68 11.42
C GLU A 436 -46.14 -42.15 11.77
N SER A 437 -46.88 -42.83 10.90
CA SER A 437 -47.20 -44.26 10.98
C SER A 437 -46.05 -45.20 10.62
N VAL A 438 -44.94 -44.70 10.06
CA VAL A 438 -43.75 -45.49 9.71
C VAL A 438 -42.58 -45.15 10.63
N ARG A 439 -41.99 -46.19 11.23
CA ARG A 439 -40.75 -46.07 12.00
C ARG A 439 -39.59 -46.70 11.24
N LEU A 440 -38.47 -45.99 11.23
CA LEU A 440 -37.20 -46.47 10.70
C LEU A 440 -36.26 -46.74 11.89
N ALA A 441 -35.72 -47.95 11.97
CA ALA A 441 -34.80 -48.34 13.04
C ALA A 441 -33.63 -49.16 12.49
N ILE A 442 -32.52 -49.20 13.23
CA ILE A 442 -31.38 -50.07 12.92
C ILE A 442 -31.50 -51.35 13.73
N VAL A 443 -31.52 -52.50 13.05
CA VAL A 443 -31.59 -53.83 13.65
C VAL A 443 -30.51 -54.70 13.01
N ASP A 444 -29.59 -55.23 13.81
CA ASP A 444 -28.48 -56.10 13.36
C ASP A 444 -27.67 -55.53 12.18
N GLY A 445 -27.41 -54.22 12.18
CA GLY A 445 -26.65 -53.53 11.13
C GLY A 445 -27.43 -53.26 9.83
N ARG A 446 -28.72 -53.58 9.79
CA ARG A 446 -29.65 -53.28 8.69
C ARG A 446 -30.63 -52.21 9.11
N ILE A 447 -31.17 -51.48 8.14
CA ILE A 447 -32.22 -50.47 8.38
C ILE A 447 -33.56 -51.13 8.09
N VAL A 448 -34.46 -51.16 9.07
CA VAL A 448 -35.79 -51.77 8.95
C VAL A 448 -36.84 -50.66 9.02
N ALA A 449 -37.78 -50.66 8.06
CA ALA A 449 -38.98 -49.85 8.08
C ALA A 449 -40.18 -50.70 8.52
N GLU A 450 -40.93 -50.23 9.51
CA GLU A 450 -42.16 -50.87 10.00
C GLU A 450 -43.30 -49.85 10.11
N GLY A 451 -44.53 -50.26 9.76
CA GLY A 451 -45.70 -49.41 9.88
C GLY A 451 -46.62 -49.42 8.67
N GLU A 452 -47.43 -48.37 8.54
CA GLU A 452 -48.38 -48.21 7.43
C GLU A 452 -47.98 -47.00 6.58
N ALA A 453 -47.91 -47.16 5.25
CA ALA A 453 -47.52 -46.09 4.34
C ALA A 453 -48.31 -46.14 3.02
N PRO A 454 -48.53 -45.00 2.35
CA PRO A 454 -49.08 -45.00 1.00
C PRO A 454 -48.14 -45.69 0.00
N ASP A 455 -48.71 -46.36 -1.00
CA ASP A 455 -47.95 -47.03 -2.07
C ASP A 455 -46.89 -46.12 -2.76
N THR A 456 -47.17 -44.83 -2.91
CA THR A 456 -46.21 -43.85 -3.47
C THR A 456 -44.97 -43.65 -2.60
N TRP A 457 -45.10 -43.80 -1.27
CA TRP A 457 -43.96 -43.79 -0.36
C TRP A 457 -43.23 -45.14 -0.40
N ILE A 458 -43.97 -46.26 -0.42
CA ILE A 458 -43.42 -47.62 -0.49
C ILE A 458 -42.56 -47.78 -1.76
N ASP A 459 -43.01 -47.25 -2.90
CA ASP A 459 -42.24 -47.29 -4.15
C ASP A 459 -40.94 -46.49 -4.09
N ARG A 460 -40.98 -45.29 -3.48
CA ARG A 460 -39.76 -44.49 -3.25
C ARG A 460 -38.81 -45.20 -2.29
N ALA A 461 -39.32 -45.80 -1.23
CA ALA A 461 -38.53 -46.59 -0.29
C ALA A 461 -37.90 -47.82 -0.95
N ARG A 462 -38.63 -48.51 -1.84
CA ARG A 462 -38.13 -49.64 -2.63
C ARG A 462 -37.06 -49.22 -3.64
N ALA A 463 -37.20 -48.04 -4.24
CA ALA A 463 -36.16 -47.46 -5.08
C ALA A 463 -34.87 -47.14 -4.29
N ALA A 464 -35.01 -46.55 -3.10
CA ALA A 464 -33.88 -46.26 -2.22
C ALA A 464 -33.17 -47.54 -1.73
N ALA A 465 -33.93 -48.60 -1.39
CA ALA A 465 -33.37 -49.88 -0.98
C ALA A 465 -32.49 -50.52 -2.08
N ARG A 466 -32.91 -50.42 -3.35
CA ARG A 466 -32.13 -50.92 -4.49
C ARG A 466 -30.83 -50.15 -4.69
N GLN A 467 -30.82 -48.83 -4.46
CA GLN A 467 -29.62 -48.00 -4.58
C GLN A 467 -28.59 -48.29 -3.48
N LEU A 468 -29.05 -48.54 -2.25
CA LEU A 468 -28.18 -48.81 -1.10
C LEU A 468 -27.55 -50.21 -1.12
N SER A 469 -28.14 -51.15 -1.85
CA SER A 469 -27.67 -52.54 -1.95
C SER A 469 -26.26 -52.67 -2.55
N VAL A 470 -25.72 -51.61 -3.16
CA VAL A 470 -24.34 -51.55 -3.67
C VAL A 470 -23.43 -50.93 -2.61
N GLY A 471 -22.98 -51.76 -1.67
CA GLY A 471 -21.94 -51.41 -0.68
C GLY A 471 -22.42 -50.69 0.60
N GLY A 472 -23.71 -50.37 0.73
CA GLY A 472 -24.32 -49.81 1.93
C GLY A 472 -25.07 -50.84 2.79
N PRO A 473 -25.65 -50.41 3.94
CA PRO A 473 -26.47 -51.26 4.79
C PRO A 473 -27.78 -51.62 4.08
N GLU A 474 -28.25 -52.85 4.28
CA GLU A 474 -29.50 -53.33 3.70
C GLU A 474 -30.69 -52.55 4.27
N PHE A 475 -31.60 -52.12 3.39
CA PHE A 475 -32.83 -51.41 3.77
C PHE A 475 -34.06 -52.31 3.56
N ASP A 476 -34.54 -52.92 4.65
CA ASP A 476 -35.67 -53.84 4.66
C ASP A 476 -36.99 -53.07 4.89
N ILE A 477 -37.87 -53.14 3.89
CA ILE A 477 -39.21 -52.52 3.92
C ILE A 477 -40.34 -53.56 4.01
N SER A 478 -40.00 -54.83 4.24
CA SER A 478 -40.96 -55.95 4.23
C SER A 478 -42.05 -55.84 5.30
N LYS A 479 -41.81 -55.07 6.36
CA LYS A 479 -42.75 -54.84 7.46
C LYS A 479 -43.63 -53.60 7.28
N VAL A 480 -43.54 -52.90 6.13
CA VAL A 480 -44.42 -51.78 5.79
C VAL A 480 -45.65 -52.29 5.06
N ARG A 481 -46.84 -51.94 5.55
CA ARG A 481 -48.14 -52.29 4.96
C ARG A 481 -48.70 -51.10 4.17
N ASP A 482 -49.35 -51.39 3.05
CA ASP A 482 -50.05 -50.36 2.27
C ASP A 482 -51.37 -49.99 2.94
N VAL A 483 -51.60 -48.68 3.12
CA VAL A 483 -52.89 -48.15 3.55
C VAL A 483 -53.83 -48.07 2.34
N SER A 484 -54.91 -48.86 2.40
CA SER A 484 -55.93 -48.95 1.35
C SER A 484 -56.35 -47.55 0.82
N PRO A 485 -56.55 -47.36 -0.50
CA PRO A 485 -56.98 -46.07 -1.07
C PRO A 485 -58.25 -45.51 -0.41
N GLU A 486 -59.15 -46.39 0.03
CA GLU A 486 -60.42 -46.05 0.68
C GLU A 486 -60.22 -45.35 2.04
N ALA A 487 -59.22 -45.75 2.82
CA ALA A 487 -58.90 -45.11 4.11
C ALA A 487 -58.34 -43.69 3.92
N ARG A 488 -57.52 -43.47 2.87
CA ARG A 488 -56.99 -42.14 2.52
C ARG A 488 -58.06 -41.20 2.00
N GLU A 489 -58.98 -41.71 1.17
CA GLU A 489 -60.12 -40.92 0.68
C GLU A 489 -61.06 -40.52 1.83
N ALA A 490 -61.28 -41.41 2.81
CA ALA A 490 -62.07 -41.11 4.00
C ALA A 490 -61.42 -40.01 4.87
N GLU A 491 -60.08 -40.04 5.02
CA GLU A 491 -59.34 -39.01 5.74
C GLU A 491 -59.40 -37.65 5.04
N HIS A 492 -59.20 -37.62 3.71
CA HIS A 492 -59.33 -36.39 2.92
C HIS A 492 -60.75 -35.82 2.95
N TRP A 493 -61.78 -36.68 2.89
CA TRP A 493 -63.17 -36.28 3.01
C TRP A 493 -63.46 -35.68 4.38
N GLN A 494 -63.03 -36.32 5.45
CA GLN A 494 -63.19 -35.81 6.80
C GLN A 494 -62.44 -34.47 6.99
N TYR A 495 -61.28 -34.31 6.36
CA TYR A 495 -60.55 -33.05 6.32
C TYR A 495 -61.35 -31.94 5.64
N TYR A 496 -61.93 -32.20 4.47
CA TYR A 496 -62.79 -31.24 3.78
C TYR A 496 -64.01 -30.83 4.63
N VAL A 497 -64.69 -31.79 5.25
CA VAL A 497 -65.84 -31.53 6.13
C VAL A 497 -65.42 -30.65 7.32
N SER A 498 -64.29 -30.97 7.98
CA SER A 498 -63.79 -30.14 9.08
C SER A 498 -63.46 -28.71 8.65
N ARG A 499 -62.95 -28.52 7.43
CA ARG A 499 -62.69 -27.19 6.87
C ARG A 499 -63.97 -26.40 6.63
N LEU A 500 -65.05 -27.07 6.19
CA LEU A 500 -66.36 -26.44 6.00
C LEU A 500 -66.99 -26.04 7.34
N GLU A 501 -66.96 -26.93 8.34
CA GLU A 501 -67.49 -26.66 9.67
C GLU A 501 -66.73 -25.53 10.38
N ALA A 502 -65.44 -25.37 10.08
CA ALA A 502 -64.63 -24.26 10.58
C ALA A 502 -64.95 -22.90 9.90
N GLN A 503 -65.63 -22.89 8.74
CA GLN A 503 -66.03 -21.64 8.11
C GLN A 503 -67.21 -21.01 8.83
N SER A 504 -67.03 -19.77 9.28
CA SER A 504 -68.16 -18.94 9.75
C SER A 504 -69.25 -18.90 8.68
N GLY A 505 -70.52 -19.06 9.08
CA GLY A 505 -71.66 -18.98 8.18
C GLY A 505 -71.95 -20.26 7.39
N ILE A 506 -71.25 -21.37 7.65
CA ILE A 506 -71.57 -22.70 7.12
C ILE A 506 -71.89 -23.62 8.30
N ILE A 507 -73.01 -24.34 8.21
CA ILE A 507 -73.40 -25.36 9.18
C ILE A 507 -73.63 -26.64 8.40
N VAL A 508 -72.79 -27.65 8.62
CA VAL A 508 -72.98 -28.97 8.03
C VAL A 508 -74.06 -29.71 8.84
N ALA A 509 -75.14 -30.15 8.18
CA ALA A 509 -76.24 -30.87 8.83
C ALA A 509 -76.13 -32.38 8.64
N GLN A 510 -75.68 -32.82 7.47
CA GLN A 510 -75.52 -34.23 7.15
C GLN A 510 -74.39 -34.44 6.16
N GLN A 511 -73.65 -35.53 6.35
CA GLN A 511 -72.67 -36.05 5.39
C GLN A 511 -72.86 -37.56 5.20
N THR A 512 -72.60 -38.07 3.99
CA THR A 512 -72.73 -39.49 3.67
C THR A 512 -71.83 -39.85 2.48
N VAL A 513 -71.19 -41.02 2.54
CA VAL A 513 -70.42 -41.58 1.42
C VAL A 513 -71.15 -42.81 0.90
N ARG A 514 -71.46 -42.86 -0.40
CA ARG A 514 -72.14 -44.01 -1.04
C ARG A 514 -71.53 -44.29 -2.41
N GLY A 515 -71.06 -45.52 -2.63
CA GLY A 515 -70.55 -45.95 -3.94
C GLY A 515 -69.40 -45.09 -4.48
N GLY A 516 -68.52 -44.59 -3.60
CA GLY A 516 -67.43 -43.68 -3.97
C GLY A 516 -67.87 -42.23 -4.24
N GLN A 517 -69.14 -41.88 -4.06
CA GLN A 517 -69.64 -40.49 -4.16
C GLN A 517 -69.82 -39.88 -2.76
N PHE A 518 -69.53 -38.60 -2.64
CA PHE A 518 -69.62 -37.85 -1.38
C PHE A 518 -70.82 -36.91 -1.41
N TYR A 519 -71.70 -37.02 -0.42
CA TYR A 519 -72.90 -36.20 -0.27
C TYR A 519 -72.80 -35.36 1.00
N ILE A 520 -73.03 -34.06 0.87
CA ILE A 520 -73.05 -33.12 1.99
C ILE A 520 -74.21 -32.14 1.88
N SER A 521 -74.86 -31.86 3.01
CA SER A 521 -75.94 -30.89 3.06
C SER A 521 -75.92 -30.08 4.35
N GLY A 522 -76.45 -28.86 4.28
CA GLY A 522 -76.44 -27.97 5.43
C GLY A 522 -77.04 -26.59 5.18
N LEU A 523 -76.77 -25.68 6.12
CA LEU A 523 -77.16 -24.28 6.04
C LEU A 523 -75.94 -23.43 5.67
N ARG A 524 -76.14 -22.42 4.82
CA ARG A 524 -75.08 -21.49 4.40
C ARG A 524 -75.57 -20.04 4.38
N ASP A 525 -74.77 -19.10 4.86
CA ASP A 525 -75.03 -17.68 4.62
C ASP A 525 -74.66 -17.32 3.16
N PRO A 526 -75.49 -16.58 2.40
CA PRO A 526 -75.17 -16.19 1.02
C PRO A 526 -73.82 -15.47 0.86
N LEU A 527 -73.33 -14.81 1.91
CA LEU A 527 -72.04 -14.10 1.93
C LEU A 527 -70.88 -14.96 2.46
N ALA A 528 -71.13 -16.21 2.85
CA ALA A 528 -70.12 -17.18 3.27
C ALA A 528 -69.35 -17.75 2.07
N ALA A 529 -68.18 -18.31 2.38
CA ALA A 529 -67.30 -18.95 1.40
C ALA A 529 -68.05 -20.03 0.60
N ASP A 530 -67.66 -20.19 -0.67
CA ASP A 530 -68.28 -21.19 -1.53
C ASP A 530 -67.74 -22.60 -1.22
N PRO A 531 -68.61 -23.56 -0.83
CA PRO A 531 -68.18 -24.92 -0.49
C PRO A 531 -67.42 -25.62 -1.60
N GLN A 532 -67.72 -25.30 -2.87
CA GLN A 532 -67.03 -25.87 -4.02
C GLN A 532 -65.63 -25.29 -4.20
N ALA A 533 -65.43 -24.00 -3.95
CA ALA A 533 -64.10 -23.40 -3.92
C ALA A 533 -63.20 -24.01 -2.84
N LEU A 534 -63.78 -24.43 -1.70
CA LEU A 534 -63.06 -25.05 -0.57
C LEU A 534 -62.60 -26.49 -0.82
N LEU A 535 -63.07 -27.13 -1.90
CA LEU A 535 -62.56 -28.44 -2.34
C LEU A 535 -61.15 -28.35 -2.92
N SER A 536 -60.75 -27.17 -3.41
CA SER A 536 -59.40 -26.97 -3.96
C SER A 536 -58.33 -27.28 -2.91
N GLY A 537 -57.40 -28.18 -3.26
CA GLY A 537 -56.31 -28.62 -2.38
C GLY A 537 -56.63 -29.79 -1.43
N THR A 538 -57.84 -30.35 -1.46
CA THR A 538 -58.21 -31.51 -0.59
C THR A 538 -57.95 -32.89 -1.22
N GLN A 539 -57.36 -32.96 -2.42
CA GLN A 539 -57.10 -34.20 -3.17
C GLN A 539 -58.36 -35.08 -3.43
N ILE A 540 -59.55 -34.52 -3.24
CA ILE A 540 -60.84 -35.12 -3.61
C ILE A 540 -61.24 -34.58 -4.98
N ASP A 541 -61.70 -35.46 -5.86
CA ASP A 541 -62.26 -35.06 -7.15
C ASP A 541 -63.57 -34.28 -6.95
N PRO A 542 -63.65 -32.99 -7.37
CA PRO A 542 -64.86 -32.19 -7.22
C PRO A 542 -66.07 -32.78 -7.95
N ALA A 543 -65.88 -33.56 -9.01
CA ALA A 543 -66.97 -34.20 -9.74
C ALA A 543 -67.69 -35.28 -8.90
N ARG A 544 -67.02 -35.81 -7.86
CA ARG A 544 -67.57 -36.82 -6.96
C ARG A 544 -68.30 -36.24 -5.73
N VAL A 545 -68.36 -34.91 -5.60
CA VAL A 545 -68.93 -34.23 -4.44
C VAL A 545 -70.26 -33.57 -4.82
N HIS A 546 -71.32 -34.03 -4.18
CA HIS A 546 -72.66 -33.48 -4.32
C HIS A 546 -73.03 -32.68 -3.07
N SER A 547 -73.31 -31.39 -3.24
CA SER A 547 -73.63 -30.51 -2.11
C SER A 547 -75.02 -29.87 -2.24
N GLN A 548 -75.75 -29.78 -1.12
CA GLN A 548 -77.06 -29.14 -1.04
C GLN A 548 -77.12 -28.16 0.14
N TRP A 549 -77.25 -26.87 -0.17
CA TRP A 549 -77.20 -25.80 0.85
C TRP A 549 -78.50 -25.01 0.87
N GLN A 550 -79.10 -24.89 2.06
CA GLN A 550 -80.20 -23.95 2.30
C GLN A 550 -79.64 -22.63 2.85
N PHE A 551 -80.16 -21.51 2.34
CA PHE A 551 -79.69 -20.21 2.77
C PHE A 551 -80.32 -19.80 4.10
N PHE A 552 -79.47 -19.35 5.03
CA PHE A 552 -79.90 -18.69 6.26
C PHE A 552 -79.12 -17.38 6.43
N GLN A 553 -79.64 -16.47 7.24
CA GLN A 553 -78.91 -15.26 7.60
C GLN A 553 -78.15 -15.51 8.90
N SER A 554 -76.82 -15.54 8.83
CA SER A 554 -75.99 -15.66 10.02
C SER A 554 -76.00 -14.34 10.79
N LEU A 555 -76.21 -14.43 12.11
CA LEU A 555 -76.12 -13.29 13.04
C LEU A 555 -74.69 -13.04 13.54
N ASP A 556 -73.69 -13.79 13.03
CA ASP A 556 -72.28 -13.49 13.30
C ASP A 556 -71.97 -12.05 12.85
N PRO A 557 -71.40 -11.21 13.74
CA PRO A 557 -71.09 -9.80 13.44
C PRO A 557 -70.36 -9.60 12.10
N LYS A 558 -69.55 -10.55 11.65
CA LYS A 558 -68.83 -10.45 10.37
C LYS A 558 -69.77 -10.41 9.16
N PHE A 559 -70.85 -11.19 9.17
CA PHE A 559 -71.84 -11.19 8.07
C PHE A 559 -72.81 -10.03 8.19
N VAL A 560 -73.18 -9.66 9.42
CA VAL A 560 -74.00 -8.49 9.69
C VAL A 560 -73.32 -7.22 9.20
N VAL A 561 -72.02 -7.03 9.47
CA VAL A 561 -71.24 -5.89 8.93
C VAL A 561 -71.26 -5.89 7.40
N LYS A 562 -70.97 -7.02 6.74
CA LYS A 562 -70.99 -7.08 5.26
C LYS A 562 -72.35 -6.68 4.68
N ARG A 563 -73.46 -7.17 5.27
CA ARG A 563 -74.82 -6.79 4.84
C ARG A 563 -75.12 -5.32 5.11
N LEU A 564 -74.76 -4.81 6.28
CA LEU A 564 -74.92 -3.40 6.64
C LEU A 564 -74.13 -2.49 5.70
N THR A 565 -72.90 -2.86 5.35
CA THR A 565 -72.10 -2.10 4.38
C THR A 565 -72.79 -2.06 3.01
N ALA A 566 -73.31 -3.19 2.53
CA ALA A 566 -74.01 -3.25 1.25
C ALA A 566 -75.36 -2.50 1.26
N SER A 567 -76.09 -2.53 2.38
CA SER A 567 -77.42 -1.92 2.48
C SER A 567 -77.40 -0.44 2.84
N LEU A 568 -76.52 -0.02 3.76
CA LEU A 568 -76.43 1.37 4.21
C LEU A 568 -75.53 2.22 3.32
N SER A 569 -74.60 1.59 2.59
CA SER A 569 -73.57 2.25 1.77
C SER A 569 -72.88 3.38 2.56
N PRO A 570 -72.10 3.03 3.60
CA PRO A 570 -71.46 4.02 4.46
C PRO A 570 -70.54 4.96 3.66
N PRO A 571 -70.55 6.27 3.95
CA PRO A 571 -69.54 7.20 3.45
C PRO A 571 -68.13 6.74 3.80
N LYS A 572 -67.13 7.17 3.03
CA LYS A 572 -65.71 6.81 3.30
C LYS A 572 -65.20 7.28 4.67
N SER A 573 -65.83 8.32 5.23
CA SER A 573 -65.57 8.85 6.57
C SER A 573 -66.12 7.98 7.70
N VAL A 574 -66.95 6.98 7.40
CA VAL A 574 -67.56 6.05 8.37
C VAL A 574 -66.90 4.68 8.29
N GLN A 575 -66.52 4.15 9.44
CA GLN A 575 -65.93 2.82 9.58
C GLN A 575 -66.79 1.97 10.51
N LEU A 576 -66.98 0.70 10.13
CA LEU A 576 -67.66 -0.31 10.93
C LEU A 576 -66.62 -1.32 11.42
N SER A 577 -66.50 -1.47 12.74
CA SER A 577 -65.56 -2.38 13.38
C SER A 577 -66.28 -3.32 14.34
N ILE A 578 -65.75 -4.52 14.54
CA ILE A 578 -66.32 -5.50 15.48
C ILE A 578 -65.45 -5.52 16.73
N ILE A 579 -66.02 -5.17 17.89
CA ILE A 579 -65.33 -5.13 19.18
C ILE A 579 -66.16 -5.94 20.19
N GLN A 580 -65.58 -7.03 20.72
CA GLN A 580 -66.22 -7.89 21.73
C GLN A 580 -67.65 -8.33 21.36
N GLY A 581 -67.89 -8.67 20.10
CA GLY A 581 -69.21 -9.11 19.60
C GLY A 581 -70.22 -7.99 19.31
N ARG A 582 -69.84 -6.72 19.50
CA ARG A 582 -70.63 -5.55 19.13
C ARG A 582 -70.06 -4.91 17.86
N ILE A 583 -70.92 -4.31 17.05
CA ILE A 583 -70.52 -3.59 15.84
C ILE A 583 -70.45 -2.11 16.21
N LEU A 584 -69.26 -1.53 16.26
CA LEU A 584 -69.04 -0.11 16.51
C LEU A 584 -68.96 0.65 15.19
N VAL A 585 -69.76 1.71 15.06
CA VAL A 585 -69.76 2.62 13.92
C VAL A 585 -69.17 3.95 14.34
N VAL A 586 -68.06 4.34 13.71
CA VAL A 586 -67.33 5.57 14.03
C VAL A 586 -67.14 6.39 12.76
N GLY A 587 -67.31 7.71 12.87
CA GLY A 587 -67.01 8.62 11.77
C GLY A 587 -67.95 9.81 11.66
N GLU A 588 -67.76 10.59 10.61
CA GLU A 588 -68.61 11.72 10.26
C GLU A 588 -69.55 11.33 9.13
N ALA A 589 -70.85 11.62 9.25
CA ALA A 589 -71.83 11.31 8.23
C ALA A 589 -72.94 12.37 8.14
N PRO A 590 -73.60 12.51 6.97
CA PRO A 590 -74.80 13.33 6.86
C PRO A 590 -75.93 12.80 7.75
N VAL A 591 -76.75 13.69 8.31
CA VAL A 591 -77.87 13.36 9.21
C VAL A 591 -78.83 12.32 8.62
N ALA A 592 -79.11 12.37 7.33
CA ALA A 592 -79.97 11.41 6.65
C ALA A 592 -79.39 9.98 6.65
N TRP A 593 -78.06 9.85 6.64
CA TRP A 593 -77.39 8.56 6.77
C TRP A 593 -77.40 8.09 8.22
N ILE A 594 -77.11 8.98 9.18
CA ILE A 594 -77.13 8.67 10.63
C ILE A 594 -78.51 8.13 11.04
N ASN A 595 -79.60 8.75 10.59
CA ASN A 595 -80.95 8.30 10.90
C ASN A 595 -81.24 6.88 10.37
N ARG A 596 -80.75 6.54 9.16
CA ARG A 596 -80.87 5.18 8.62
C ARG A 596 -80.04 4.17 9.40
N ALA A 597 -78.84 4.56 9.85
CA ALA A 597 -77.99 3.72 10.67
C ALA A 597 -78.60 3.47 12.06
N GLN A 598 -79.24 4.47 12.67
CA GLN A 598 -79.98 4.33 13.93
C GLN A 598 -81.18 3.38 13.78
N ALA A 599 -81.98 3.53 12.73
CA ALA A 599 -83.10 2.62 12.47
C ALA A 599 -82.63 1.16 12.26
N ALA A 600 -81.50 0.96 11.57
CA ALA A 600 -80.90 -0.36 11.42
C ALA A 600 -80.37 -0.92 12.76
N ALA A 601 -79.86 -0.06 13.64
CA ALA A 601 -79.40 -0.46 14.97
C ALA A 601 -80.54 -0.96 15.86
N GLU A 602 -81.70 -0.30 15.82
CA GLU A 602 -82.90 -0.73 16.54
C GLU A 602 -83.39 -2.09 16.07
N GLN A 603 -83.43 -2.30 14.75
CA GLN A 603 -83.85 -3.58 14.16
C GLN A 603 -82.91 -4.72 14.55
N LEU A 604 -81.60 -4.52 14.45
CA LEU A 604 -80.61 -5.55 14.79
C LEU A 604 -80.54 -5.84 16.29
N SER A 605 -80.85 -4.86 17.14
CA SER A 605 -80.91 -5.06 18.58
C SER A 605 -82.03 -6.02 18.96
N ALA A 606 -83.15 -6.05 18.20
CA ALA A 606 -84.21 -7.03 18.39
C ALA A 606 -83.77 -8.47 18.07
N ASP A 607 -82.82 -8.62 17.12
CA ASP A 607 -82.20 -9.90 16.75
C ASP A 607 -81.00 -10.27 17.62
N GLY A 608 -80.69 -9.48 18.67
CA GLY A 608 -79.62 -9.74 19.62
C GLY A 608 -78.22 -9.27 19.18
N VAL A 609 -78.12 -8.48 18.10
CA VAL A 609 -76.85 -7.91 17.60
C VAL A 609 -76.79 -6.43 17.92
N VAL A 610 -75.78 -6.01 18.69
CA VAL A 610 -75.63 -4.59 19.10
C VAL A 610 -74.85 -3.83 18.04
N LEU A 611 -75.51 -2.85 17.40
CA LEU A 611 -74.89 -1.85 16.52
C LEU A 611 -74.77 -0.52 17.27
N ASP A 612 -73.56 -0.18 17.73
CA ASP A 612 -73.26 1.05 18.45
C ASP A 612 -72.95 2.19 17.47
N VAL A 613 -73.87 3.15 17.41
CA VAL A 613 -73.78 4.35 16.56
C VAL A 613 -73.47 5.61 17.36
N SER A 614 -73.14 5.48 18.66
CA SER A 614 -72.91 6.62 19.58
C SER A 614 -71.70 7.48 19.20
N GLN A 615 -70.77 6.93 18.42
CA GLN A 615 -69.55 7.62 17.98
C GLN A 615 -69.66 8.23 16.57
N LEU A 616 -70.88 8.30 16.02
CA LEU A 616 -71.14 9.07 14.81
C LEU A 616 -71.25 10.56 15.12
N ARG A 617 -70.62 11.38 14.29
CA ARG A 617 -70.73 12.83 14.32
C ARG A 617 -71.42 13.33 13.07
N GLU A 618 -72.25 14.36 13.21
CA GLU A 618 -72.86 15.02 12.07
C GLU A 618 -71.81 15.84 11.31
N LEU A 619 -71.80 15.68 9.99
CA LEU A 619 -70.95 16.46 9.10
C LEU A 619 -71.61 17.81 8.77
N ASN A 620 -70.98 18.93 9.15
CA ASN A 620 -71.54 20.27 8.96
C ASN A 620 -71.40 20.76 7.49
N LEU A 621 -72.48 20.65 6.72
CA LEU A 621 -72.54 21.09 5.32
C LEU A 621 -72.81 22.60 5.16
N GLU A 622 -73.14 23.33 6.23
CA GLU A 622 -73.43 24.77 6.16
C GLU A 622 -72.18 25.62 5.94
N GLU A 623 -71.07 25.29 6.63
CA GLU A 623 -69.79 25.98 6.48
C GLU A 623 -69.21 25.86 5.05
N LEU A 624 -69.39 24.69 4.43
CA LEU A 624 -69.01 24.47 3.03
C LEU A 624 -69.82 25.37 2.09
N ASN A 625 -71.13 25.48 2.30
CA ASN A 625 -71.97 26.35 1.46
C ASN A 625 -71.60 27.83 1.58
N TYR A 626 -71.27 28.30 2.79
CA TYR A 626 -70.79 29.66 3.03
C TYR A 626 -69.48 29.94 2.28
N LEU A 627 -68.49 29.06 2.40
CA LEU A 627 -67.21 29.18 1.69
C LEU A 627 -67.38 29.13 0.16
N ARG A 628 -68.30 28.28 -0.34
CA ARG A 628 -68.63 28.24 -1.78
C ARG A 628 -69.12 29.59 -2.27
N GLU A 629 -70.05 30.20 -1.55
CA GLU A 629 -70.62 31.50 -1.92
C GLU A 629 -69.57 32.63 -1.86
N ALA A 630 -68.74 32.64 -0.82
CA ALA A 630 -67.65 33.61 -0.68
C ALA A 630 -66.62 33.52 -1.82
N ILE A 631 -66.28 32.31 -2.26
CA ILE A 631 -65.34 32.09 -3.38
C ILE A 631 -65.96 32.54 -4.71
N GLN A 632 -67.22 32.18 -4.97
CA GLN A 632 -67.87 32.50 -6.26
C GLN A 632 -68.22 33.98 -6.43
N THR A 633 -68.37 34.72 -5.33
CA THR A 633 -68.61 36.17 -5.35
C THR A 633 -67.34 37.00 -5.50
N THR A 634 -66.17 36.36 -5.47
CA THR A 634 -64.88 37.05 -5.64
C THR A 634 -64.52 37.17 -7.12
N ASP A 635 -64.32 38.40 -7.59
CA ASP A 635 -63.82 38.71 -8.93
C ASP A 635 -62.43 39.38 -8.84
N ILE A 636 -61.53 39.03 -9.76
CA ILE A 636 -60.18 39.63 -9.86
C ILE A 636 -60.13 40.57 -11.06
N PHE A 637 -59.83 41.84 -10.85
CA PHE A 637 -59.90 42.88 -11.90
C PHE A 637 -58.54 43.18 -12.55
N PHE A 638 -58.59 43.66 -13.81
CA PHE A 638 -57.42 43.96 -14.62
C PHE A 638 -57.48 45.33 -15.28
N SER A 639 -56.32 45.99 -15.37
CA SER A 639 -56.17 47.20 -16.17
C SER A 639 -56.26 46.90 -17.68
N SER A 640 -56.59 47.92 -18.48
CA SER A 640 -56.74 47.77 -19.93
C SER A 640 -55.45 47.23 -20.58
N GLY A 641 -55.60 46.25 -21.48
CA GLY A 641 -54.49 45.59 -22.19
C GLY A 641 -53.52 44.79 -21.32
N LYS A 642 -53.74 44.67 -20.00
CA LYS A 642 -52.87 43.92 -19.09
C LYS A 642 -53.40 42.52 -18.81
N VAL A 643 -52.46 41.59 -18.64
CA VAL A 643 -52.69 40.18 -18.30
C VAL A 643 -52.35 39.90 -16.82
N VAL A 644 -51.53 40.75 -16.21
CA VAL A 644 -51.15 40.67 -14.79
C VAL A 644 -52.07 41.62 -13.99
N PRO A 645 -52.65 41.17 -12.87
CA PRO A 645 -53.48 42.03 -12.03
C PRO A 645 -52.61 43.07 -11.32
N GLY A 646 -53.20 44.23 -10.98
CA GLY A 646 -52.49 45.29 -10.27
C GLY A 646 -52.12 44.91 -8.83
N PRO A 647 -51.16 45.60 -8.20
CA PRO A 647 -50.74 45.33 -6.83
C PRO A 647 -51.89 45.39 -5.80
N GLU A 648 -52.93 46.18 -6.07
CA GLU A 648 -54.14 46.28 -5.27
C GLU A 648 -54.96 44.98 -5.19
N GLN A 649 -54.78 44.06 -6.15
CA GLN A 649 -55.46 42.76 -6.18
C GLN A 649 -54.68 41.66 -5.45
N LEU A 650 -53.44 41.92 -5.02
CA LEU A 650 -52.62 40.91 -4.34
C LEU A 650 -53.24 40.42 -3.01
N PRO A 651 -53.77 41.30 -2.12
CA PRO A 651 -54.42 40.85 -0.89
C PRO A 651 -55.74 40.09 -1.15
N VAL A 652 -56.41 40.35 -2.28
CA VAL A 652 -57.62 39.61 -2.69
C VAL A 652 -57.23 38.19 -3.12
N LEU A 653 -56.14 38.05 -3.88
CA LEU A 653 -55.58 36.75 -4.26
C LEU A 653 -55.10 35.93 -3.06
N ASP A 654 -54.52 36.58 -2.04
CA ASP A 654 -54.10 35.90 -0.80
C ASP A 654 -55.32 35.31 -0.07
N ARG A 655 -56.37 36.11 0.16
CA ARG A 655 -57.61 35.65 0.80
C ARG A 655 -58.32 34.56 0.00
N LEU A 656 -58.41 34.72 -1.32
CA LEU A 656 -59.02 33.73 -2.20
C LEU A 656 -58.28 32.39 -2.15
N ALA A 657 -56.94 32.42 -2.12
CA ALA A 657 -56.14 31.20 -1.99
C ALA A 657 -56.42 30.47 -0.68
N ASP A 658 -56.53 31.20 0.44
CA ASP A 658 -56.86 30.62 1.73
C ASP A 658 -58.25 29.99 1.76
N GLN A 659 -59.26 30.69 1.23
CA GLN A 659 -60.63 30.16 1.13
C GLN A 659 -60.71 28.92 0.25
N ILE A 660 -60.01 28.89 -0.90
CA ILE A 660 -59.96 27.71 -1.77
C ILE A 660 -59.30 26.52 -1.06
N LYS A 661 -58.20 26.74 -0.33
CA LYS A 661 -57.54 25.68 0.43
C LYS A 661 -58.45 25.13 1.52
N GLU A 662 -59.13 26.00 2.26
CA GLU A 662 -60.07 25.60 3.32
C GLU A 662 -61.26 24.83 2.76
N PHE A 663 -61.88 25.34 1.68
CA PHE A 663 -62.98 24.65 1.01
C PHE A 663 -62.56 23.26 0.49
N ALA A 664 -61.41 23.17 -0.18
CA ALA A 664 -60.90 21.90 -0.70
C ALA A 664 -60.59 20.89 0.41
N GLN A 665 -60.08 21.34 1.56
CA GLN A 665 -59.86 20.48 2.73
C GLN A 665 -61.18 19.98 3.32
N ASN A 666 -62.16 20.86 3.50
CA ASN A 666 -63.46 20.50 4.07
C ASN A 666 -64.25 19.59 3.12
N ALA A 667 -64.20 19.82 1.80
CA ALA A 667 -64.79 18.96 0.79
C ALA A 667 -64.14 17.57 0.77
N ARG A 668 -62.80 17.50 0.85
CA ARG A 668 -62.05 16.22 0.91
C ARG A 668 -62.39 15.42 2.17
N LYS A 669 -62.51 16.05 3.34
CA LYS A 669 -62.98 15.39 4.58
C LYS A 669 -64.38 14.80 4.40
N SER A 670 -65.21 15.49 3.63
CA SER A 670 -66.58 15.07 3.28
C SER A 670 -66.64 14.02 2.17
N GLY A 671 -65.50 13.59 1.61
CA GLY A 671 -65.43 12.61 0.53
C GLY A 671 -65.85 13.12 -0.85
N VAL A 672 -66.01 14.44 -1.01
CA VAL A 672 -66.41 15.11 -2.26
C VAL A 672 -65.19 15.76 -2.92
N ALA A 673 -65.09 15.68 -4.24
CA ALA A 673 -64.01 16.35 -4.97
C ALA A 673 -64.45 17.75 -5.40
N ALA A 674 -63.70 18.78 -5.02
CA ALA A 674 -63.97 20.16 -5.41
C ALA A 674 -63.06 20.59 -6.57
N ARG A 675 -63.62 21.24 -7.59
CA ARG A 675 -62.90 21.88 -8.69
C ARG A 675 -63.35 23.33 -8.84
N PHE A 676 -62.42 24.21 -9.20
CA PHE A 676 -62.65 25.64 -9.32
C PHE A 676 -62.39 26.08 -10.75
N MET A 677 -63.42 26.54 -11.45
CA MET A 677 -63.32 27.07 -12.81
C MET A 677 -63.02 28.57 -12.76
N LEU A 678 -61.83 28.94 -13.21
CA LEU A 678 -61.38 30.32 -13.42
C LEU A 678 -61.78 30.75 -14.82
N THR A 679 -62.81 31.60 -14.93
CA THR A 679 -63.26 32.14 -16.22
C THR A 679 -62.74 33.57 -16.38
N GLY A 680 -61.90 33.80 -17.39
CA GLY A 680 -61.42 35.12 -17.75
C GLY A 680 -62.37 35.82 -18.72
N HIS A 681 -62.54 37.13 -18.52
CA HIS A 681 -63.40 38.01 -19.30
C HIS A 681 -62.62 39.22 -19.82
N SER A 682 -63.06 39.76 -20.96
CA SER A 682 -62.52 40.99 -21.54
C SER A 682 -63.64 42.01 -21.78
N ASP A 683 -63.27 43.27 -21.96
CA ASP A 683 -64.14 44.25 -22.62
C ASP A 683 -64.16 43.98 -24.13
N ALA A 684 -65.11 44.57 -24.86
CA ALA A 684 -65.24 44.46 -26.32
C ALA A 684 -64.38 45.46 -27.09
N THR A 685 -63.45 46.11 -26.40
CA THR A 685 -62.47 46.97 -27.05
C THR A 685 -61.43 46.11 -27.76
N GLY A 686 -61.41 46.14 -29.09
CA GLY A 686 -60.43 45.40 -29.91
C GLY A 686 -61.03 44.23 -30.68
N ARG A 687 -60.16 43.37 -31.26
CA ARG A 687 -60.61 42.21 -32.04
C ARG A 687 -61.04 41.09 -31.10
N GLU A 688 -62.13 40.41 -31.46
CA GLU A 688 -62.67 39.27 -30.71
C GLU A 688 -61.63 38.17 -30.46
N THR A 689 -60.80 37.85 -31.45
CA THR A 689 -59.71 36.85 -31.29
C THR A 689 -58.66 37.28 -30.27
N ALA A 690 -58.33 38.57 -30.21
CA ALA A 690 -57.43 39.13 -29.22
C ALA A 690 -58.06 39.14 -27.82
N ASN A 691 -59.36 39.40 -27.74
CA ASN A 691 -60.16 39.39 -26.52
C ASN A 691 -60.34 37.98 -25.94
N ALA A 692 -60.56 36.98 -26.78
CA ALA A 692 -60.52 35.57 -26.38
C ALA A 692 -59.14 35.20 -25.81
N SER A 693 -58.07 35.59 -26.50
CA SER A 693 -56.68 35.29 -26.11
C SER A 693 -56.30 35.96 -24.78
N ILE A 694 -56.62 37.24 -24.60
CA ILE A 694 -56.29 37.98 -23.37
C ILE A 694 -57.12 37.49 -22.18
N SER A 695 -58.37 37.10 -22.40
CA SER A 695 -59.24 36.54 -21.36
C SER A 695 -58.71 35.20 -20.82
N ALA A 696 -58.29 34.30 -21.71
CA ALA A 696 -57.64 33.04 -21.34
C ALA A 696 -56.31 33.28 -20.61
N ALA A 697 -55.47 34.20 -21.13
CA ALA A 697 -54.19 34.53 -20.53
C ALA A 697 -54.32 35.11 -19.11
N ARG A 698 -55.37 35.90 -18.83
CA ARG A 698 -55.66 36.42 -17.49
C ARG A 698 -56.03 35.31 -16.51
N ALA A 699 -56.93 34.41 -16.90
CA ALA A 699 -57.33 33.29 -16.07
C ALA A 699 -56.16 32.34 -15.79
N GLU A 700 -55.29 32.12 -16.78
CA GLU A 700 -54.06 31.36 -16.63
C GLU A 700 -53.06 32.05 -15.67
N THR A 701 -52.98 33.38 -15.73
CA THR A 701 -52.14 34.17 -14.82
C THR A 701 -52.66 34.09 -13.38
N VAL A 702 -53.98 34.15 -13.17
CA VAL A 702 -54.60 33.92 -11.86
C VAL A 702 -54.30 32.51 -11.35
N ARG A 703 -54.43 31.49 -12.21
CA ARG A 703 -54.07 30.10 -11.87
C ARG A 703 -52.64 30.00 -11.36
N ALA A 704 -51.69 30.61 -12.08
CA ALA A 704 -50.28 30.63 -11.68
C ALA A 704 -50.06 31.37 -10.35
N LEU A 705 -50.75 32.49 -10.13
CA LEU A 705 -50.64 33.28 -8.90
C LEU A 705 -51.25 32.58 -7.67
N LEU A 706 -52.34 31.83 -7.85
CA LEU A 706 -52.96 30.99 -6.81
C LEU A 706 -52.10 29.76 -6.51
N ASN A 707 -51.52 29.14 -7.55
CA ASN A 707 -50.57 28.04 -7.37
C ASN A 707 -49.35 28.47 -6.54
N LYS A 708 -48.80 29.66 -6.81
CA LYS A 708 -47.70 30.24 -6.00
C LYS A 708 -48.08 30.43 -4.52
N ARG A 709 -49.37 30.52 -4.20
CA ARG A 709 -49.93 30.65 -2.84
C ARG A 709 -50.35 29.32 -2.21
N GLY A 710 -50.00 28.20 -2.85
CA GLY A 710 -50.21 26.84 -2.34
C GLY A 710 -51.54 26.20 -2.72
N VAL A 711 -52.30 26.77 -3.65
CA VAL A 711 -53.49 26.10 -4.21
C VAL A 711 -53.05 25.06 -5.23
N ALA A 712 -53.44 23.81 -5.03
CA ALA A 712 -53.00 22.72 -5.88
C ALA A 712 -53.53 22.88 -7.32
N PRO A 713 -52.67 22.81 -8.36
CA PRO A 713 -53.04 23.16 -9.73
C PRO A 713 -54.11 22.25 -10.34
N GLU A 714 -54.23 21.00 -9.86
CA GLU A 714 -55.24 20.03 -10.29
C GLU A 714 -56.66 20.40 -9.87
N LEU A 715 -56.81 21.31 -8.90
CA LEU A 715 -58.11 21.82 -8.46
C LEU A 715 -58.60 22.98 -9.34
N LEU A 716 -57.71 23.60 -10.12
CA LEU A 716 -57.98 24.83 -10.87
C LEU A 716 -58.12 24.54 -12.36
N LEU A 717 -59.29 24.82 -12.91
CA LEU A 717 -59.58 24.79 -14.35
C LEU A 717 -59.63 26.21 -14.90
N VAL A 718 -59.27 26.39 -16.17
CA VAL A 718 -59.21 27.70 -16.81
C VAL A 718 -60.06 27.73 -18.07
N ARG A 719 -60.83 28.81 -18.24
CA ARG A 719 -61.65 29.09 -19.43
C ARG A 719 -61.52 30.56 -19.82
N GLY A 720 -61.37 30.86 -21.10
CA GLY A 720 -61.47 32.22 -21.63
C GLY A 720 -62.85 32.45 -22.24
N ALA A 721 -63.66 33.33 -21.65
CA ALA A 721 -64.98 33.69 -22.16
C ALA A 721 -64.95 34.87 -23.14
N GLY A 722 -63.81 35.54 -23.32
CA GLY A 722 -63.70 36.73 -24.17
C GLY A 722 -64.73 37.78 -23.76
N THR A 723 -65.52 38.24 -24.73
CA THR A 723 -66.59 39.25 -24.56
C THR A 723 -67.98 38.63 -24.39
N PHE A 724 -68.10 37.30 -24.40
CA PHE A 724 -69.38 36.61 -24.53
C PHE A 724 -70.19 36.54 -23.23
N GLU A 725 -69.58 36.83 -22.08
CA GLU A 725 -70.22 36.77 -20.76
C GLU A 725 -70.00 38.08 -19.94
N PRO A 726 -70.49 39.25 -20.41
CA PRO A 726 -70.29 40.52 -19.72
C PRO A 726 -71.09 40.57 -18.40
N LEU A 727 -70.50 41.14 -17.34
CA LEU A 727 -71.22 41.37 -16.08
C LEU A 727 -72.09 42.62 -16.14
N VAL A 728 -71.61 43.64 -16.87
CA VAL A 728 -72.32 44.89 -17.09
C VAL A 728 -72.29 45.22 -18.58
N PRO A 729 -73.42 45.65 -19.18
CA PRO A 729 -73.42 46.13 -20.56
C PRO A 729 -72.43 47.29 -20.78
N GLU A 730 -71.77 47.31 -21.94
CA GLU A 730 -70.67 48.26 -22.23
C GLU A 730 -71.07 49.72 -22.37
N ASN A 731 -72.36 50.02 -22.47
CA ASN A 731 -72.90 51.38 -22.63
C ASN A 731 -72.75 52.27 -21.38
N SER A 732 -72.00 51.83 -20.37
CA SER A 732 -71.71 52.59 -19.14
C SER A 732 -70.21 52.90 -19.02
N GLN A 733 -69.85 54.11 -18.57
CA GLN A 733 -68.44 54.52 -18.37
C GLN A 733 -67.65 53.60 -17.43
N ALA A 734 -68.32 52.85 -16.55
CA ALA A 734 -67.73 51.88 -15.63
C ALA A 734 -67.69 50.43 -16.18
N GLY A 735 -68.45 50.11 -17.23
CA GLY A 735 -68.64 48.73 -17.72
C GLY A 735 -67.36 48.10 -18.28
N SER A 736 -66.50 48.89 -18.91
CA SER A 736 -65.22 48.41 -19.47
C SER A 736 -64.26 47.90 -18.39
N SER A 737 -64.15 48.56 -17.22
CA SER A 737 -63.29 48.06 -16.12
C SER A 737 -63.84 46.85 -15.41
N THR A 738 -65.16 46.76 -15.27
CA THR A 738 -65.82 45.65 -14.59
C THR A 738 -65.84 44.38 -15.44
N ASN A 739 -65.82 44.50 -16.77
CA ASN A 739 -65.76 43.35 -17.68
C ASN A 739 -64.35 42.77 -17.84
N ARG A 740 -63.29 43.51 -17.50
CA ARG A 740 -61.92 42.99 -17.44
C ARG A 740 -61.67 42.29 -16.10
N ARG A 741 -62.18 41.06 -15.97
CA ARG A 741 -62.08 40.29 -14.72
C ARG A 741 -61.81 38.81 -14.93
N VAL A 742 -61.49 38.11 -13.85
CA VAL A 742 -61.55 36.64 -13.75
C VAL A 742 -62.53 36.31 -12.64
N SER A 743 -63.56 35.53 -12.97
CA SER A 743 -64.57 35.02 -12.04
C SER A 743 -64.30 33.55 -11.71
N ILE A 744 -64.79 33.09 -10.56
CA ILE A 744 -64.57 31.72 -10.08
C ILE A 744 -65.91 31.00 -9.90
N THR A 745 -66.00 29.77 -10.41
CA THR A 745 -67.16 28.88 -10.19
C THR A 745 -66.71 27.60 -9.51
N VAL A 746 -67.46 27.14 -8.51
CA VAL A 746 -67.12 25.95 -7.73
C VAL A 746 -67.97 24.78 -8.20
N ASN A 747 -67.33 23.72 -8.67
CA ASN A 747 -67.95 22.47 -9.05
C ASN A 747 -67.62 21.39 -8.00
N LEU A 748 -68.63 20.63 -7.60
CA LEU A 748 -68.51 19.50 -6.69
C LEU A 748 -68.79 18.23 -7.49
N ASP A 749 -67.83 17.31 -7.51
CA ASP A 749 -67.90 16.00 -8.17
C ASP A 749 -68.07 14.87 -7.14
#